data_AF-A0A2N4SHQ8-F1
#
_entry.id   AF-A0A2N4SHQ8-F1
#
_cell.length_a   1.000
_cell.length_b   1.000
_cell.length_c   1.000
_cell.angle_alpha   90.00
_cell.angle_beta   90.00
_cell.angle_gamma   90.00
#
_symmetry.space_group_name_H-M   'P 1'
#
loop_
_entity.id
_entity.type
_entity.pdbx_description
1 polymer ?
#
loop_
_entity_poly.entity_id
_entity_poly.type
_entity_poly.pdbx_seq_one_letter_code
_entity_poly.pdbx_strand_id
1 'polypeptide(L)'
;MDFANYSALSLSLSAGRSRVTIVCFGAGCARPRLFDRSLVKVQCVSSIFTISRTVCISSAAMPSLLGSPALEFKSLDGREALGELFEYTVRLQTPDSPALTEYVTANIPVKQLIGKEFGIRLELDGKGFGVAARTGAGTREINGLVTSARFVQHENRRGIYEISLQPWLTLATRTSDYKIFQNKTPLEIIEEVLADYSFPTEKRLTHRYPQRVFQVQYGETDFEFITRLMQEFGIYYFFEHKEGAHKLILVDDVGAHMKFESQAYHAIRYDPPGHKIDEEYCDNFCSVENLESGQWVTDDFDFTKPRARLQQVSKMPRHTGNNAQEMYRWPGDYSDPDEGGDLARTRMEAAGAPGSRGRGSGNLRAVVTGCTFSLANYPQDIANLEYLVIASTLRLHESAHASGQEDYVCRTDFEVQPANKIFRSPQTQPKPRTTGPQTAIVTGPSGQEIWTDEYGRIKASFHWNRYCTKDENSSCWIRVSSPWAGTNFGGMHIPRIGQEVIVDFENGDPDRPIVTGRVYNRLNMPPRQLPEQKNLSGFRSRELSADGKGPGGRSNHLELDDKAGKIQAQLKSDHQCSSLSLGHIGRIEDTAGRKDDRGQGVELRTDGHGAIRAAKGLLLTTEARSNAQAHITDMGETVARLTAARDLHEGMSDTAQKAKAHLAGDQDVVTEVLKAQNDAIKGKGGNASEGQFPELSEPHLVLASPTGIHSTAGTTTHIASIEHTSLSSGGHTSISAGKSLLASVKDAVRLFAYKAIRLTAATAGIDIVALQNSINLMAKLDIKLEANRITITAKEEILVNGGSSYTRWNASGIVHGTNGVWCEHAAQHSLIGPASLPVPHSLLPIVEIEQNKEHRYVQKFDITTLVDYGPMAEVLQGKSYRIYLPDGSLVQQGYVSETTALVHTETSVKVRCEIGAGDWDVHENGYDYNQVNGGEAKQNDDNRDSRQ
;
A
#
# COMPACT_ATOMS: atom_id res chain seq x y z
N MET A 1 -49.49 -17.09 -11.68
CA MET A 1 -49.72 -16.66 -10.28
C MET A 1 -48.73 -15.53 -10.01
N ASP A 2 -48.77 -14.44 -10.79
CA ASP A 2 -49.80 -13.37 -10.86
C ASP A 2 -49.52 -12.32 -9.78
N PHE A 3 -48.82 -11.22 -10.15
CA PHE A 3 -49.34 -9.89 -10.55
C PHE A 3 -49.51 -8.98 -9.32
N ALA A 4 -49.23 -7.66 -9.28
CA ALA A 4 -48.79 -6.59 -10.19
C ALA A 4 -48.26 -5.45 -9.26
N ASN A 5 -47.27 -4.58 -9.53
CA ASN A 5 -46.92 -3.67 -10.63
C ASN A 5 -47.54 -2.23 -10.55
N TYR A 6 -46.70 -1.23 -10.89
CA TYR A 6 -46.93 0.21 -11.22
C TYR A 6 -47.10 1.26 -10.11
N SER A 7 -46.64 2.52 -10.22
CA SER A 7 -45.61 3.23 -11.00
C SER A 7 -45.63 4.73 -10.64
N ALA A 8 -44.54 5.42 -10.96
CA ALA A 8 -44.27 6.85 -10.80
C ALA A 8 -45.27 7.82 -11.47
N LEU A 9 -45.28 9.09 -11.02
CA LEU A 9 -45.43 10.28 -11.87
C LEU A 9 -44.94 11.57 -11.18
N SER A 10 -44.04 12.24 -11.88
CA SER A 10 -43.50 13.59 -11.65
C SER A 10 -44.42 14.70 -12.17
N LEU A 11 -44.40 15.89 -11.57
CA LEU A 11 -44.66 17.17 -12.27
C LEU A 11 -44.17 18.38 -11.46
N SER A 12 -43.62 19.35 -12.20
CA SER A 12 -42.93 20.58 -11.77
C SER A 12 -43.76 21.85 -12.03
N LEU A 13 -43.17 23.02 -11.68
CA LEU A 13 -43.61 24.43 -11.90
C LEU A 13 -44.61 25.01 -10.88
N SER A 14 -44.62 26.28 -10.47
CA SER A 14 -43.69 27.43 -10.53
C SER A 14 -44.31 28.58 -9.70
N ALA A 15 -43.47 29.44 -9.10
CA ALA A 15 -43.61 30.88 -8.83
C ALA A 15 -44.97 31.53 -8.42
N GLY A 16 -44.95 32.37 -7.38
CA GLY A 16 -45.92 33.48 -7.25
C GLY A 16 -46.12 34.10 -5.87
N ARG A 17 -45.70 35.34 -5.71
CA ARG A 17 -45.75 36.22 -4.51
C ARG A 17 -47.17 36.59 -3.98
N SER A 18 -47.19 36.99 -2.70
CA SER A 18 -47.87 38.18 -2.10
C SER A 18 -49.02 37.96 -1.08
N ARG A 19 -48.67 38.20 0.21
CA ARG A 19 -49.27 39.11 1.21
C ARG A 19 -50.81 39.39 1.21
N VAL A 20 -51.49 39.09 2.33
CA VAL A 20 -52.05 40.02 3.36
C VAL A 20 -53.23 39.37 4.13
N THR A 21 -53.04 39.24 5.46
CA THR A 21 -53.94 39.43 6.64
C THR A 21 -55.44 39.10 6.60
N ILE A 22 -55.93 38.36 7.62
CA ILE A 22 -57.09 38.67 8.51
C ILE A 22 -57.10 37.73 9.74
N VAL A 23 -57.62 38.26 10.86
CA VAL A 23 -57.53 37.84 12.27
C VAL A 23 -58.83 37.14 12.77
N CYS A 24 -58.63 36.09 13.60
CA CYS A 24 -59.46 35.44 14.67
C CYS A 24 -60.92 34.99 14.39
N PHE A 25 -61.37 33.79 14.81
CA PHE A 25 -61.65 33.36 16.20
C PHE A 25 -61.97 31.84 16.26
N GLY A 26 -61.63 31.16 17.38
CA GLY A 26 -62.21 29.87 17.76
C GLY A 26 -61.28 28.85 18.45
N ALA A 27 -61.37 28.79 19.79
CA ALA A 27 -60.98 27.76 20.79
C ALA A 27 -60.38 26.43 20.28
N GLY A 28 -59.30 25.85 20.82
CA GLY A 28 -58.89 25.58 22.21
C GLY A 28 -58.74 24.04 22.35
N CYS A 29 -57.88 23.41 23.14
CA CYS A 29 -56.76 23.77 24.01
C CYS A 29 -56.11 22.41 24.41
N ALA A 30 -54.77 22.27 24.40
CA ALA A 30 -53.98 21.44 25.33
C ALA A 30 -52.49 21.41 24.93
N ARG A 31 -51.66 22.16 25.67
CA ARG A 31 -50.19 22.02 25.74
C ARG A 31 -49.74 22.24 27.19
N PRO A 32 -48.60 21.64 27.61
CA PRO A 32 -48.09 21.71 28.97
C PRO A 32 -47.35 23.02 29.27
N ARG A 33 -47.31 23.35 30.56
CA ARG A 33 -46.98 24.64 31.17
C ARG A 33 -45.49 25.00 31.12
N LEU A 34 -45.17 26.17 30.55
CA LEU A 34 -43.99 26.96 30.91
C LEU A 34 -44.31 27.76 32.18
N PHE A 35 -43.40 27.74 33.15
CA PHE A 35 -43.43 28.61 34.32
C PHE A 35 -42.82 29.97 33.95
N ASP A 36 -43.70 30.94 33.73
CA ASP A 36 -43.39 32.37 33.69
C ASP A 36 -43.24 32.89 35.13
N ARG A 37 -42.08 33.47 35.46
CA ARG A 37 -41.87 34.18 36.73
C ARG A 37 -42.09 35.67 36.48
N SER A 38 -43.34 36.07 36.66
CA SER A 38 -43.73 37.46 36.87
C SER A 38 -43.05 38.01 38.13
N LEU A 39 -42.23 39.03 37.94
CA LEU A 39 -41.68 39.90 38.98
C LEU A 39 -42.84 40.69 39.61
N VAL A 40 -43.32 40.21 40.76
CA VAL A 40 -44.14 41.02 41.67
C VAL A 40 -43.23 42.08 42.28
N LYS A 41 -43.41 43.34 41.85
CA LYS A 41 -42.94 44.52 42.57
C LYS A 41 -43.67 44.56 43.92
N VAL A 42 -43.05 44.03 44.97
CA VAL A 42 -43.42 44.33 46.35
C VAL A 42 -42.72 45.64 46.72
N GLN A 43 -43.45 46.75 46.65
CA GLN A 43 -43.09 47.98 47.36
C GLN A 43 -43.19 47.68 48.86
N CYS A 44 -42.06 47.34 49.47
CA CYS A 44 -41.94 47.35 50.92
C CYS A 44 -41.61 48.79 51.34
N VAL A 45 -42.64 49.51 51.81
CA VAL A 45 -42.46 50.78 52.51
C VAL A 45 -42.00 50.43 53.93
N SER A 46 -40.68 50.39 54.15
CA SER A 46 -40.07 50.45 55.48
C SER A 46 -39.05 51.59 55.49
N SER A 47 -39.53 52.78 55.84
CA SER A 47 -38.68 53.90 56.22
C SER A 47 -37.99 53.59 57.56
N ILE A 48 -36.67 53.42 57.54
CA ILE A 48 -35.64 53.84 58.51
C ILE A 48 -34.28 53.49 57.87
N PHE A 49 -33.52 54.53 57.49
CA PHE A 49 -32.11 54.54 57.05
C PHE A 49 -31.48 53.22 56.55
N THR A 50 -31.55 52.94 55.25
CA THR A 50 -30.62 52.01 54.58
C THR A 50 -29.37 52.79 54.18
N ILE A 51 -28.25 52.54 54.87
CA ILE A 51 -26.93 53.08 54.50
C ILE A 51 -26.56 52.50 53.11
N SER A 52 -26.36 53.34 52.09
CA SER A 52 -25.87 52.88 50.79
C SER A 52 -24.43 52.44 50.94
N ARG A 53 -24.16 51.14 50.83
CA ARG A 53 -22.80 50.60 50.90
C ARG A 53 -22.10 50.72 49.55
N THR A 54 -20.84 51.15 49.58
CA THR A 54 -19.95 51.25 48.40
C THR A 54 -19.72 49.89 47.73
N VAL A 55 -19.88 48.79 48.47
CA VAL A 55 -19.77 47.41 47.98
C VAL A 55 -21.04 46.62 48.28
N CYS A 56 -21.59 45.96 47.26
CA CYS A 56 -22.74 45.06 47.38
C CYS A 56 -22.36 43.64 46.96
N ILE A 57 -22.89 42.63 47.65
CA ILE A 57 -22.70 41.21 47.31
C ILE A 57 -24.02 40.55 46.96
N SER A 58 -23.98 39.55 46.09
CA SER A 58 -25.16 38.81 45.65
C SER A 58 -24.82 37.38 45.26
N SER A 59 -25.71 36.45 45.56
CA SER A 59 -25.67 35.08 45.04
C SER A 59 -27.07 34.46 45.11
N ALA A 60 -27.46 33.71 44.09
CA ALA A 60 -28.71 32.95 44.10
C ALA A 60 -28.75 31.88 45.22
N ALA A 61 -27.58 31.48 45.74
CA ALA A 61 -27.44 30.53 46.83
C ALA A 61 -27.13 31.19 48.19
N MET A 62 -27.30 32.52 48.30
CA MET A 62 -27.04 33.25 49.55
C MET A 62 -27.87 32.67 50.70
N PRO A 63 -27.23 32.17 51.79
CA PRO A 63 -27.96 31.75 52.97
C PRO A 63 -28.77 32.91 53.54
N SER A 64 -29.93 32.63 54.13
CA SER A 64 -30.74 33.64 54.81
C SER A 64 -30.62 33.51 56.32
N LEU A 65 -30.59 34.65 56.99
CA LEU A 65 -30.61 34.78 58.43
C LEU A 65 -31.69 35.80 58.82
N LEU A 66 -32.69 35.36 59.59
CA LEU A 66 -33.82 36.21 60.01
C LEU A 66 -34.55 36.92 58.84
N GLY A 67 -34.63 36.29 57.66
CA GLY A 67 -35.31 36.84 56.48
C GLY A 67 -34.47 37.79 55.62
N SER A 68 -33.23 38.07 56.02
CA SER A 68 -32.24 38.87 55.27
C SER A 68 -31.07 37.99 54.79
N PRO A 69 -30.19 38.48 53.88
CA PRO A 69 -28.94 37.81 53.57
C PRO A 69 -28.10 37.54 54.82
N ALA A 70 -27.57 36.32 54.97
CA ALA A 70 -26.82 35.91 56.16
C ALA A 70 -25.39 36.46 56.21
N LEU A 71 -24.89 36.95 55.09
CA LEU A 71 -23.51 37.40 54.91
C LEU A 71 -23.50 38.79 54.30
N GLU A 72 -22.54 39.59 54.74
CA GLU A 72 -22.22 40.94 54.32
C GLU A 72 -20.75 41.03 53.91
N PHE A 73 -20.41 41.99 53.06
CA PHE A 73 -19.02 42.22 52.65
C PHE A 73 -18.17 42.67 53.85
N LYS A 74 -16.87 42.32 53.83
CA LYS A 74 -15.87 42.82 54.79
C LYS A 74 -14.60 43.25 54.06
N SER A 75 -14.03 42.35 53.25
CA SER A 75 -12.84 42.66 52.45
C SER A 75 -12.74 41.77 51.22
N LEU A 76 -11.98 42.21 50.24
CA LEU A 76 -11.63 41.48 49.03
C LEU A 76 -10.15 41.67 48.73
N ASP A 77 -9.48 40.59 48.37
CA ASP A 77 -8.14 40.58 47.80
C ASP A 77 -8.16 39.64 46.60
N GLY A 78 -7.81 40.12 45.41
CA GLY A 78 -7.70 39.22 44.28
C GLY A 78 -6.98 39.79 43.08
N ARG A 79 -6.55 38.86 42.23
CA ARG A 79 -5.70 39.12 41.06
C ARG A 79 -6.34 38.57 39.79
N GLU A 80 -6.27 39.35 38.73
CA GLU A 80 -6.65 38.97 37.37
C GLU A 80 -5.46 39.25 36.44
N ALA A 81 -5.19 38.36 35.47
CA ALA A 81 -4.15 38.58 34.46
C ALA A 81 -4.54 37.96 33.11
N LEU A 82 -4.01 38.50 32.01
CA LEU A 82 -4.26 37.98 30.67
C LEU A 82 -3.74 36.55 30.54
N GLY A 83 -4.59 35.65 30.05
CA GLY A 83 -4.28 34.23 29.89
C GLY A 83 -4.18 33.45 31.20
N GLU A 84 -4.63 34.01 32.32
CA GLU A 84 -4.66 33.36 33.63
C GLU A 84 -6.09 33.32 34.19
N LEU A 85 -6.37 32.34 35.05
CA LEU A 85 -7.62 32.28 35.80
C LEU A 85 -7.57 33.32 36.92
N PHE A 86 -8.56 34.22 37.00
CA PHE A 86 -8.63 35.14 38.14
C PHE A 86 -8.90 34.39 39.45
N GLU A 87 -8.44 34.96 40.55
CA GLU A 87 -8.74 34.48 41.88
C GLU A 87 -8.99 35.64 42.84
N TYR A 88 -10.16 35.63 43.48
CA TYR A 88 -10.53 36.58 44.53
C TYR A 88 -10.81 35.85 45.84
N THR A 89 -10.07 36.21 46.88
CA THR A 89 -10.37 35.84 48.26
C THR A 89 -11.27 36.92 48.87
N VAL A 90 -12.49 36.55 49.21
CA VAL A 90 -13.51 37.47 49.72
C VAL A 90 -13.83 37.09 51.15
N ARG A 91 -13.63 38.02 52.07
CA ARG A 91 -14.07 37.85 53.46
C ARG A 91 -15.45 38.46 53.63
N LEU A 92 -16.31 37.68 54.26
CA LEU A 92 -17.69 37.98 54.53
C LEU A 92 -17.92 37.94 56.04
N GLN A 93 -18.92 38.66 56.52
CA GLN A 93 -19.29 38.71 57.93
C GLN A 93 -20.79 38.58 58.11
N THR A 94 -21.25 37.99 59.21
CA THR A 94 -22.68 38.03 59.56
C THR A 94 -23.10 39.44 59.98
N PRO A 95 -24.38 39.83 59.79
CA PRO A 95 -24.90 41.10 60.28
C PRO A 95 -24.65 41.30 61.77
N ASP A 96 -24.40 42.54 62.17
CA ASP A 96 -24.27 42.92 63.58
C ASP A 96 -25.65 43.01 64.23
N SER A 97 -26.10 41.91 64.81
CA SER A 97 -27.41 41.85 65.46
C SER A 97 -27.30 41.20 66.83
N PRO A 98 -27.80 41.89 67.89
CA PRO A 98 -27.84 41.31 69.22
C PRO A 98 -28.67 40.03 69.33
N ALA A 99 -29.55 39.77 68.36
CA ALA A 99 -30.39 38.58 68.29
C ALA A 99 -29.66 37.33 67.77
N LEU A 100 -28.42 37.47 67.27
CA LEU A 100 -27.63 36.38 66.74
C LEU A 100 -26.64 35.87 67.80
N THR A 101 -26.68 34.56 68.09
CA THR A 101 -25.73 33.90 69.00
C THR A 101 -24.48 33.46 68.27
N GLU A 102 -23.38 33.26 68.99
CA GLU A 102 -22.13 32.72 68.42
C GLU A 102 -22.38 31.42 67.64
N TYR A 103 -23.17 30.51 68.20
CA TYR A 103 -23.57 29.27 67.52
C TYR A 103 -24.26 29.53 66.17
N VAL A 104 -25.22 30.45 66.12
CA VAL A 104 -25.94 30.78 64.88
C VAL A 104 -24.99 31.41 63.86
N THR A 105 -24.14 32.35 64.29
CA THR A 105 -23.19 33.04 63.40
C THR A 105 -22.06 32.15 62.90
N ALA A 106 -21.75 31.04 63.57
CA ALA A 106 -20.71 30.08 63.16
C ALA A 106 -21.24 28.98 62.22
N ASN A 107 -22.56 28.73 62.22
CA ASN A 107 -23.18 27.63 61.49
C ASN A 107 -23.98 28.09 60.25
N ILE A 108 -23.55 29.16 59.58
CA ILE A 108 -24.10 29.54 58.27
C ILE A 108 -23.76 28.45 57.24
N PRO A 109 -24.74 27.93 56.46
CA PRO A 109 -24.55 26.79 55.56
C PRO A 109 -23.80 27.15 54.27
N VAL A 110 -22.55 27.62 54.39
CA VAL A 110 -21.74 28.10 53.25
C VAL A 110 -21.42 27.04 52.21
N LYS A 111 -21.58 25.75 52.52
CA LYS A 111 -21.46 24.65 51.53
C LYS A 111 -22.38 24.85 50.32
N GLN A 112 -23.56 25.45 50.51
CA GLN A 112 -24.50 25.67 49.42
C GLN A 112 -24.02 26.71 48.39
N LEU A 113 -23.02 27.52 48.75
CA LEU A 113 -22.39 28.49 47.86
C LEU A 113 -21.42 27.81 46.87
N ILE A 114 -20.82 26.67 47.24
CA ILE A 114 -19.82 25.97 46.42
C ILE A 114 -20.38 25.63 45.04
N GLY A 115 -19.64 25.99 43.99
CA GLY A 115 -19.99 25.78 42.59
C GLY A 115 -21.12 26.69 42.08
N LYS A 116 -21.55 27.69 42.85
CA LYS A 116 -22.57 28.68 42.46
C LYS A 116 -21.92 30.02 42.16
N GLU A 117 -22.58 30.80 41.32
CA GLU A 117 -22.17 32.17 41.00
C GLU A 117 -22.33 33.08 42.21
N PHE A 118 -21.34 33.95 42.39
CA PHE A 118 -21.30 34.98 43.40
C PHE A 118 -20.80 36.27 42.76
N GLY A 119 -21.59 37.34 42.92
CA GLY A 119 -21.33 38.64 42.31
C GLY A 119 -21.04 39.70 43.38
N ILE A 120 -20.06 40.55 43.08
CA ILE A 120 -19.66 41.71 43.87
C ILE A 120 -19.81 42.93 42.98
N ARG A 121 -20.52 43.95 43.47
CA ARG A 121 -20.71 45.22 42.76
C ARG A 121 -20.06 46.34 43.56
N LEU A 122 -19.19 47.10 42.90
CA LEU A 122 -18.45 48.23 43.45
C LEU A 122 -18.98 49.52 42.84
N GLU A 123 -19.34 50.50 43.66
CA GLU A 123 -19.73 51.83 43.18
C GLU A 123 -18.49 52.63 42.74
N LEU A 124 -18.61 53.35 41.62
CA LEU A 124 -17.57 54.21 41.04
C LEU A 124 -18.02 55.66 41.14
N ASP A 125 -17.21 56.50 41.80
CA ASP A 125 -17.57 57.90 42.03
C ASP A 125 -17.54 58.78 40.77
N GLY A 126 -16.76 58.41 39.75
CA GLY A 126 -16.53 59.24 38.56
C GLY A 126 -15.56 60.41 38.81
N LYS A 127 -15.43 61.31 37.83
CA LYS A 127 -14.54 62.49 37.89
C LYS A 127 -15.33 63.79 37.80
N GLY A 128 -15.01 64.78 38.64
CA GLY A 128 -15.56 66.14 38.58
C GLY A 128 -16.21 66.63 39.89
N PHE A 129 -16.37 67.96 39.98
CA PHE A 129 -16.90 68.65 41.17
C PHE A 129 -18.45 68.69 41.18
N GLY A 130 -19.05 68.33 42.31
CA GLY A 130 -20.49 68.48 42.57
C GLY A 130 -21.39 67.30 42.16
N VAL A 131 -22.65 67.33 42.64
CA VAL A 131 -23.61 66.21 42.56
C VAL A 131 -24.25 66.02 41.17
N ALA A 132 -24.07 66.98 40.25
CA ALA A 132 -24.83 67.03 38.99
C ALA A 132 -24.02 66.73 37.71
N ALA A 133 -22.72 66.44 37.81
CA ALA A 133 -21.88 66.23 36.61
C ALA A 133 -20.62 65.40 36.86
N ARG A 134 -20.71 64.28 37.60
CA ARG A 134 -19.58 63.34 37.73
C ARG A 134 -19.51 62.46 36.48
N THR A 135 -18.50 62.71 35.63
CA THR A 135 -18.29 61.96 34.39
C THR A 135 -17.76 60.57 34.73
N GLY A 136 -18.44 59.52 34.25
CA GLY A 136 -18.04 58.13 34.48
C GLY A 136 -18.41 57.56 35.85
N ALA A 137 -19.33 58.19 36.61
CA ALA A 137 -19.94 57.53 37.76
C ALA A 137 -20.73 56.29 37.30
N GLY A 138 -20.71 55.21 38.07
CA GLY A 138 -21.29 53.92 37.67
C GLY A 138 -20.93 52.79 38.61
N THR A 139 -20.86 51.56 38.11
CA THR A 139 -20.51 50.38 38.92
C THR A 139 -19.55 49.44 38.19
N ARG A 140 -18.61 48.84 38.91
CA ARG A 140 -17.82 47.68 38.46
C ARG A 140 -18.43 46.41 39.05
N GLU A 141 -18.57 45.37 38.24
CA GLU A 141 -18.96 44.04 38.71
C GLU A 141 -17.76 43.09 38.73
N ILE A 142 -17.73 42.18 39.70
CA ILE A 142 -16.81 41.05 39.79
C ILE A 142 -17.67 39.83 40.08
N ASN A 143 -17.73 38.92 39.12
CA ASN A 143 -18.58 37.73 39.14
C ASN A 143 -17.69 36.49 38.99
N GLY A 144 -17.95 35.44 39.77
CA GLY A 144 -17.20 34.19 39.69
C GLY A 144 -17.94 33.03 40.35
N LEU A 145 -17.40 31.82 40.18
CA LEU A 145 -17.86 30.63 40.91
C LEU A 145 -17.14 30.54 42.25
N VAL A 146 -17.89 30.21 43.30
CA VAL A 146 -17.31 29.89 44.61
C VAL A 146 -16.65 28.52 44.54
N THR A 147 -15.32 28.45 44.59
CA THR A 147 -14.58 27.18 44.53
C THR A 147 -14.16 26.68 45.92
N SER A 148 -14.11 27.58 46.90
CA SER A 148 -13.85 27.26 48.31
C SER A 148 -14.67 28.18 49.20
N ALA A 149 -15.09 27.67 50.36
CA ALA A 149 -15.79 28.44 51.37
C ALA A 149 -15.47 27.87 52.75
N ARG A 150 -15.12 28.73 53.71
CA ARG A 150 -14.79 28.34 55.09
C ARG A 150 -15.30 29.34 56.11
N PHE A 151 -15.61 28.85 57.31
CA PHE A 151 -15.68 29.67 58.51
C PHE A 151 -14.25 29.94 59.00
N VAL A 152 -13.94 31.19 59.30
CA VAL A 152 -12.59 31.61 59.73
C VAL A 152 -12.54 31.74 61.23
N GLN A 153 -13.34 32.65 61.80
CA GLN A 153 -13.33 32.95 63.23
C GLN A 153 -14.59 33.71 63.64
N HIS A 154 -14.77 33.90 64.95
CA HIS A 154 -15.72 34.86 65.50
C HIS A 154 -14.99 36.17 65.82
N GLU A 155 -15.59 37.32 65.49
CA GLU A 155 -14.99 38.63 65.69
C GLU A 155 -16.10 39.66 65.97
N ASN A 156 -16.05 40.33 67.13
CA ASN A 156 -16.98 41.41 67.51
C ASN A 156 -18.47 41.07 67.29
N ARG A 157 -18.93 39.92 67.81
CA ARG A 157 -20.32 39.40 67.66
C ARG A 157 -20.71 38.94 66.25
N ARG A 158 -19.76 38.90 65.31
CA ARG A 158 -19.97 38.46 63.92
C ARG A 158 -19.19 37.18 63.63
N GLY A 159 -19.78 36.30 62.82
CA GLY A 159 -19.07 35.17 62.23
C GLY A 159 -18.35 35.64 60.97
N ILE A 160 -17.04 35.38 60.87
CA ILE A 160 -16.23 35.71 59.69
C ILE A 160 -16.10 34.47 58.81
N TYR A 161 -16.43 34.64 57.54
CA TYR A 161 -16.34 33.63 56.50
C TYR A 161 -15.38 34.10 55.41
N GLU A 162 -14.79 33.14 54.70
CA GLU A 162 -13.95 33.42 53.55
C GLU A 162 -14.35 32.50 52.41
N ILE A 163 -14.47 33.09 51.22
CA ILE A 163 -14.75 32.37 49.98
C ILE A 163 -13.68 32.69 48.94
N SER A 164 -13.37 31.70 48.09
CA SER A 164 -12.54 31.88 46.90
C SER A 164 -13.45 31.94 45.67
N LEU A 165 -13.38 33.03 44.92
CA LEU A 165 -14.07 33.20 43.64
C LEU A 165 -13.08 33.02 42.50
N GLN A 166 -13.43 32.16 41.55
CA GLN A 166 -12.63 31.86 40.36
C GLN A 166 -13.55 31.82 39.12
N PRO A 167 -13.02 31.95 37.89
CA PRO A 167 -13.84 31.86 36.69
C PRO A 167 -14.45 30.46 36.54
N TRP A 168 -15.46 30.38 35.70
CA TRP A 168 -16.09 29.11 35.32
C TRP A 168 -15.09 28.15 34.68
N LEU A 169 -14.07 28.70 34.00
CA LEU A 169 -13.02 27.93 33.33
C LEU A 169 -12.20 27.06 34.30
N THR A 170 -12.22 27.35 35.61
CA THR A 170 -11.64 26.44 36.63
C THR A 170 -12.27 25.05 36.57
N LEU A 171 -13.51 24.89 36.12
CA LEU A 171 -14.13 23.57 35.95
C LEU A 171 -13.34 22.70 34.96
N ALA A 172 -12.73 23.29 33.93
CA ALA A 172 -11.89 22.59 32.96
C ALA A 172 -10.55 22.09 33.55
N THR A 173 -10.15 22.58 34.73
CA THR A 173 -9.00 22.03 35.48
C THR A 173 -9.34 20.75 36.23
N ARG A 174 -10.63 20.35 36.26
CA ARG A 174 -11.14 19.18 36.99
C ARG A 174 -11.48 18.00 36.08
N THR A 175 -11.26 18.16 34.77
CA THR A 175 -11.52 17.14 33.74
C THR A 175 -10.24 16.89 32.94
N SER A 176 -9.88 15.63 32.73
CA SER A 176 -8.76 15.22 31.86
C SER A 176 -9.17 14.07 30.95
N ASP A 177 -8.54 13.98 29.78
CA ASP A 177 -8.89 12.98 28.76
C ASP A 177 -7.75 12.64 27.79
N TYR A 178 -8.02 11.62 26.97
CA TYR A 178 -7.29 11.27 25.76
C TYR A 178 -8.23 11.39 24.55
N LYS A 179 -8.10 12.47 23.77
CA LYS A 179 -8.97 12.77 22.62
C LYS A 179 -8.15 13.05 21.36
N ILE A 180 -8.65 12.57 20.23
CA ILE A 180 -8.07 12.82 18.90
C ILE A 180 -8.98 13.80 18.16
N PHE A 181 -8.41 14.90 17.69
CA PHE A 181 -9.04 15.87 16.82
C PHE A 181 -8.40 15.80 15.43
N GLN A 182 -9.21 15.66 14.39
CA GLN A 182 -8.75 15.49 13.01
C GLN A 182 -9.37 16.52 12.10
N ASN A 183 -8.55 17.10 11.23
CA ASN A 183 -8.96 18.07 10.22
C ASN A 183 -9.74 19.25 10.85
N LYS A 184 -9.25 19.77 11.98
CA LYS A 184 -9.83 20.93 12.68
C LYS A 184 -8.77 21.98 12.92
N THR A 185 -9.16 23.24 12.88
CA THR A 185 -8.31 24.35 13.31
C THR A 185 -8.18 24.36 14.85
N PRO A 186 -7.09 24.93 15.41
CA PRO A 186 -6.95 25.10 16.85
C PRO A 186 -8.14 25.79 17.51
N LEU A 187 -8.75 26.76 16.83
CA LEU A 187 -9.95 27.45 17.32
C LEU A 187 -11.17 26.52 17.39
N GLU A 188 -11.43 25.73 16.34
CA GLU A 188 -12.52 24.74 16.35
C GLU A 188 -12.33 23.68 17.45
N ILE A 189 -11.08 23.28 17.71
CA ILE A 189 -10.75 22.35 18.79
C ILE A 189 -11.04 22.99 20.16
N ILE A 190 -10.61 24.23 20.38
CA ILE A 190 -10.90 24.97 21.61
C ILE A 190 -12.42 25.08 21.80
N GLU A 191 -13.17 25.44 20.76
CA GLU A 191 -14.63 25.57 20.82
C GLU A 191 -15.31 24.24 21.16
N GLU A 192 -14.87 23.14 20.56
CA GLU A 192 -15.41 21.82 20.85
C GLU A 192 -15.16 21.39 22.30
N VAL A 193 -13.99 21.67 22.85
CA VAL A 193 -13.68 21.39 24.26
C VAL A 193 -14.51 22.30 25.18
N LEU A 194 -14.64 23.59 24.85
CA LEU A 194 -15.41 24.54 25.66
C LEU A 194 -16.93 24.31 25.58
N ALA A 195 -17.43 23.66 24.53
CA ALA A 195 -18.86 23.38 24.35
C ALA A 195 -19.45 22.46 25.44
N ASP A 196 -18.61 21.67 26.12
CA ASP A 196 -19.02 20.84 27.27
C ASP A 196 -19.40 21.69 28.50
N TYR A 197 -19.07 23.00 28.51
CA TYR A 197 -19.30 23.92 29.62
C TYR A 197 -20.40 24.93 29.27
N SER A 198 -21.48 24.96 30.06
CA SER A 198 -22.65 25.85 29.83
C SER A 198 -22.42 27.30 30.27
N PHE A 199 -21.32 27.91 29.85
CA PHE A 199 -20.93 29.28 30.21
C PHE A 199 -20.57 30.13 28.98
N PRO A 200 -20.80 31.45 29.03
CA PRO A 200 -20.62 32.31 27.86
C PRO A 200 -19.14 32.50 27.49
N THR A 201 -18.86 32.34 26.19
CA THR A 201 -17.57 32.60 25.56
C THR A 201 -17.78 33.52 24.36
N GLU A 202 -16.90 34.51 24.18
CA GLU A 202 -16.93 35.46 23.07
C GLU A 202 -15.57 35.46 22.36
N LYS A 203 -15.59 35.65 21.03
CA LYS A 203 -14.40 35.64 20.19
C LYS A 203 -14.20 37.02 19.59
N ARG A 204 -13.05 37.64 19.84
CA ARG A 204 -12.59 38.88 19.21
C ARG A 204 -11.24 38.60 18.56
N LEU A 205 -11.27 37.70 17.58
CA LEU A 205 -10.10 37.19 16.88
C LEU A 205 -10.04 37.80 15.48
N THR A 206 -8.83 38.13 15.02
CA THR A 206 -8.57 38.75 13.72
C THR A 206 -7.78 37.83 12.79
N HIS A 207 -7.04 36.88 13.34
CA HIS A 207 -6.18 35.96 12.60
C HIS A 207 -6.96 34.75 12.08
N ARG A 208 -6.38 34.08 11.07
CA ARG A 208 -6.82 32.77 10.60
C ARG A 208 -5.84 31.72 11.11
N TYR A 209 -6.35 30.56 11.50
CA TYR A 209 -5.54 29.46 12.04
C TYR A 209 -5.46 28.29 11.06
N PRO A 210 -4.32 27.60 10.96
CA PRO A 210 -4.14 26.46 10.07
C PRO A 210 -5.01 25.29 10.52
N GLN A 211 -5.46 24.48 9.57
CA GLN A 211 -6.16 23.22 9.86
C GLN A 211 -5.13 22.15 10.26
N ARG A 212 -5.34 21.50 11.41
CA ARG A 212 -4.50 20.40 11.87
C ARG A 212 -5.04 19.07 11.37
N VAL A 213 -4.20 18.30 10.68
CA VAL A 213 -4.56 16.94 10.23
C VAL A 213 -4.79 16.03 11.43
N PHE A 214 -3.99 16.19 12.49
CA PHE A 214 -4.03 15.36 13.68
C PHE A 214 -3.55 16.18 14.89
N GLN A 215 -4.38 16.26 15.93
CA GLN A 215 -4.07 16.92 17.20
C GLN A 215 -4.63 16.08 18.34
N VAL A 216 -3.82 15.81 19.36
CA VAL A 216 -4.17 14.93 20.47
C VAL A 216 -4.15 15.70 21.78
N GLN A 217 -5.24 15.60 22.54
CA GLN A 217 -5.22 15.84 23.99
C GLN A 217 -4.74 14.55 24.63
N TYR A 218 -3.59 14.56 25.31
CA TYR A 218 -2.91 13.33 25.75
C TYR A 218 -2.68 13.31 27.26
N GLY A 219 -3.70 12.93 28.03
CA GLY A 219 -3.60 12.78 29.49
C GLY A 219 -3.44 14.10 30.25
N GLU A 220 -3.71 15.23 29.57
CA GLU A 220 -3.74 16.58 30.13
C GLU A 220 -5.20 17.00 30.41
N THR A 221 -5.38 17.94 31.33
CA THR A 221 -6.71 18.51 31.61
C THR A 221 -7.24 19.32 30.42
N ASP A 222 -8.55 19.50 30.33
CA ASP A 222 -9.15 20.33 29.28
C ASP A 222 -8.58 21.76 29.31
N PHE A 223 -8.35 22.29 30.51
CA PHE A 223 -7.72 23.59 30.70
C PHE A 223 -6.27 23.65 30.20
N GLU A 224 -5.44 22.67 30.54
CA GLU A 224 -4.04 22.60 30.08
C GLU A 224 -3.97 22.50 28.56
N PHE A 225 -4.82 21.66 27.97
CA PHE A 225 -4.88 21.45 26.53
C PHE A 225 -5.23 22.73 25.76
N ILE A 226 -6.36 23.37 26.10
CA ILE A 226 -6.78 24.59 25.41
C ILE A 226 -5.79 25.73 25.67
N THR A 227 -5.23 25.84 26.89
CA THR A 227 -4.26 26.88 27.23
C THR A 227 -2.98 26.71 26.44
N ARG A 228 -2.48 25.49 26.31
CA ARG A 228 -1.32 25.20 25.46
C ARG A 228 -1.59 25.54 24.01
N LEU A 229 -2.73 25.13 23.45
CA LEU A 229 -3.11 25.48 22.07
C LEU A 229 -3.20 27.00 21.90
N MET A 230 -3.87 27.70 22.83
CA MET A 230 -3.96 29.16 22.79
C MET A 230 -2.57 29.80 22.77
N GLN A 231 -1.70 29.43 23.71
CA GLN A 231 -0.30 29.88 23.76
C GLN A 231 0.49 29.51 22.49
N GLU A 232 0.18 28.36 21.88
CA GLU A 232 0.86 27.89 20.68
C GLU A 232 0.55 28.79 19.48
N PHE A 233 -0.72 29.13 19.28
CA PHE A 233 -1.22 29.92 18.13
C PHE A 233 -1.40 31.41 18.41
N GLY A 234 -0.98 31.89 19.59
CA GLY A 234 -1.01 33.31 19.94
C GLY A 234 -2.39 33.82 20.37
N ILE A 235 -3.32 32.92 20.66
CA ILE A 235 -4.59 33.25 21.32
C ILE A 235 -4.30 33.43 22.81
N TYR A 236 -4.95 34.38 23.43
CA TYR A 236 -5.01 34.55 24.87
C TYR A 236 -6.43 34.96 25.26
N TYR A 237 -6.67 35.08 26.56
CA TYR A 237 -8.01 35.37 27.04
C TYR A 237 -8.02 36.29 28.25
N PHE A 238 -9.19 36.86 28.52
CA PHE A 238 -9.51 37.56 29.76
C PHE A 238 -11.00 37.41 30.06
N PHE A 239 -11.45 37.97 31.18
CA PHE A 239 -12.83 37.87 31.62
C PHE A 239 -13.50 39.25 31.64
N GLU A 240 -14.72 39.31 31.10
CA GLU A 240 -15.58 40.48 31.22
C GLU A 240 -16.73 40.20 32.16
N HIS A 241 -16.93 41.09 33.14
CA HIS A 241 -17.97 40.97 34.16
C HIS A 241 -19.09 41.96 33.85
N LYS A 242 -20.30 41.45 33.61
CA LYS A 242 -21.48 42.26 33.29
C LYS A 242 -22.77 41.50 33.61
N GLU A 243 -23.80 42.23 34.02
CA GLU A 243 -25.15 41.70 34.26
C GLU A 243 -25.18 40.52 35.24
N GLY A 244 -24.30 40.51 36.25
CA GLY A 244 -24.22 39.46 37.27
C GLY A 244 -23.54 38.17 36.82
N ALA A 245 -22.93 38.12 35.63
CA ALA A 245 -22.15 36.99 35.13
C ALA A 245 -20.77 37.43 34.63
N HIS A 246 -19.91 36.46 34.31
CA HIS A 246 -18.63 36.71 33.64
C HIS A 246 -18.51 35.88 32.35
N LYS A 247 -17.94 36.48 31.31
CA LYS A 247 -17.72 35.86 29.99
C LYS A 247 -16.24 35.65 29.75
N LEU A 248 -15.87 34.51 29.17
CA LEU A 248 -14.52 34.28 28.66
C LEU A 248 -14.37 34.98 27.30
N ILE A 249 -13.42 35.88 27.15
CA ILE A 249 -13.15 36.59 25.89
C ILE A 249 -11.86 36.06 25.29
N LEU A 250 -11.92 35.46 24.10
CA LEU A 250 -10.76 35.00 23.35
C LEU A 250 -10.28 36.11 22.40
N VAL A 251 -8.99 36.42 22.44
CA VAL A 251 -8.34 37.51 21.70
C VAL A 251 -6.99 37.08 21.13
N ASP A 252 -6.58 37.73 20.04
CA ASP A 252 -5.30 37.50 19.37
C ASP A 252 -4.59 38.79 18.94
N ASP A 253 -5.15 39.95 19.23
CA ASP A 253 -4.57 41.24 18.85
C ASP A 253 -4.96 42.33 19.83
N VAL A 254 -4.13 43.38 19.93
CA VAL A 254 -4.38 44.51 20.82
C VAL A 254 -5.64 45.29 20.45
N GLY A 255 -6.01 45.32 19.16
CA GLY A 255 -7.22 45.98 18.66
C GLY A 255 -8.53 45.37 19.16
N ALA A 256 -8.50 44.18 19.76
CA ALA A 256 -9.66 43.53 20.37
C ALA A 256 -9.99 44.07 21.78
N HIS A 257 -9.06 44.82 22.39
CA HIS A 257 -9.23 45.41 23.70
C HIS A 257 -9.90 46.78 23.61
N MET A 258 -10.70 47.11 24.63
CA MET A 258 -11.47 48.35 24.69
C MET A 258 -11.20 49.08 26.00
N LYS A 259 -11.43 50.39 26.01
CA LYS A 259 -11.46 51.16 27.25
C LYS A 259 -12.58 50.66 28.16
N PHE A 260 -12.39 50.75 29.46
CA PHE A 260 -13.42 50.38 30.44
C PHE A 260 -14.69 51.24 30.26
N GLU A 261 -15.86 50.70 30.61
CA GLU A 261 -17.17 51.35 30.35
C GLU A 261 -17.27 52.74 31.02
N SER A 262 -16.66 52.91 32.20
CA SER A 262 -16.58 54.22 32.85
C SER A 262 -15.54 55.13 32.20
N GLN A 263 -16.01 56.28 31.68
CA GLN A 263 -15.18 57.33 31.11
C GLN A 263 -14.12 57.88 32.09
N ALA A 264 -14.33 57.72 33.41
CA ALA A 264 -13.36 58.13 34.42
C ALA A 264 -12.01 57.41 34.27
N TYR A 265 -12.01 56.18 33.76
CA TYR A 265 -10.80 55.35 33.63
C TYR A 265 -10.21 55.35 32.23
N HIS A 266 -10.72 56.18 31.31
CA HIS A 266 -10.15 56.31 29.95
C HIS A 266 -8.79 57.01 29.97
N ALA A 267 -8.62 57.95 30.90
CA ALA A 267 -7.35 58.61 31.19
C ALA A 267 -7.11 58.59 32.70
N ILE A 268 -6.03 57.93 33.13
CA ILE A 268 -5.65 57.85 34.54
C ILE A 268 -4.54 58.86 34.79
N ARG A 269 -4.82 59.80 35.67
CA ARG A 269 -3.87 60.83 36.07
C ARG A 269 -2.89 60.25 37.09
N TYR A 270 -1.63 60.63 36.98
CA TYR A 270 -0.62 60.41 37.99
C TYR A 270 -0.45 61.66 38.85
N ASP A 271 -0.47 61.51 40.17
CA ASP A 271 -0.03 62.53 41.14
C ASP A 271 0.70 61.83 42.28
N PRO A 272 1.85 62.35 42.75
CA PRO A 272 2.60 61.70 43.82
C PRO A 272 1.78 61.62 45.13
N PRO A 273 2.16 60.74 46.07
CA PRO A 273 1.43 60.61 47.34
C PRO A 273 1.34 61.94 48.10
N GLY A 274 0.19 62.22 48.72
CA GLY A 274 -0.05 63.43 49.54
C GLY A 274 -0.92 64.50 48.88
N HIS A 275 -1.28 64.34 47.61
CA HIS A 275 -2.25 65.21 46.93
C HIS A 275 -3.69 64.83 47.30
N LYS A 276 -4.57 65.83 47.45
CA LYS A 276 -6.03 65.62 47.60
C LYS A 276 -6.72 66.19 46.37
N ILE A 277 -7.20 65.31 45.50
CA ILE A 277 -7.88 65.66 44.26
C ILE A 277 -9.22 64.91 44.18
N ASP A 278 -10.20 65.52 43.52
CA ASP A 278 -11.56 64.99 43.38
C ASP A 278 -11.68 64.02 42.18
N GLU A 279 -10.73 63.09 42.08
CA GLU A 279 -10.73 61.96 41.16
C GLU A 279 -9.85 60.82 41.70
N GLU A 280 -10.11 59.58 41.30
CA GLU A 280 -9.15 58.50 41.53
C GLU A 280 -7.94 58.63 40.63
N TYR A 281 -6.76 58.41 41.20
CA TYR A 281 -5.49 58.62 40.51
C TYR A 281 -4.47 57.54 40.85
N CYS A 282 -3.47 57.43 39.98
CA CYS A 282 -2.29 56.60 40.16
C CYS A 282 -1.27 57.38 41.00
N ASP A 283 -0.86 56.86 42.15
CA ASP A 283 0.09 57.54 43.03
C ASP A 283 1.52 57.02 42.93
N ASN A 284 1.69 55.85 42.32
CA ASN A 284 2.99 55.25 42.04
C ASN A 284 2.95 54.64 40.65
N PHE A 285 3.92 54.97 39.80
CA PHE A 285 4.07 54.37 38.49
C PHE A 285 5.56 54.23 38.14
N CYS A 286 5.93 53.15 37.49
CA CYS A 286 7.25 52.98 36.91
C CYS A 286 7.19 52.24 35.58
N SER A 287 8.00 52.68 34.61
CA SER A 287 8.28 51.96 33.38
C SER A 287 9.51 51.07 33.56
N VAL A 288 9.43 49.83 33.08
CA VAL A 288 10.46 48.80 33.17
C VAL A 288 10.84 48.36 31.76
N GLU A 289 12.13 48.35 31.47
CA GLU A 289 12.73 47.90 30.21
C GLU A 289 13.67 46.72 30.48
N ASN A 290 13.45 45.60 29.81
CA ASN A 290 14.24 44.36 29.99
C ASN A 290 15.00 43.97 28.71
N LEU A 291 16.11 43.26 28.90
CA LEU A 291 16.86 42.61 27.83
C LEU A 291 16.13 41.35 27.39
N GLU A 292 15.82 41.23 26.11
CA GLU A 292 15.12 40.08 25.52
C GLU A 292 15.85 39.57 24.28
N SER A 293 15.53 38.34 23.85
CA SER A 293 16.00 37.80 22.58
C SER A 293 15.56 38.66 21.39
N GLY A 294 16.37 38.66 20.33
CA GLY A 294 16.14 39.48 19.14
C GLY A 294 15.59 38.71 17.95
N GLN A 295 15.74 37.39 17.95
CA GLN A 295 15.26 36.54 16.87
C GLN A 295 14.86 35.14 17.38
N TRP A 296 13.85 34.58 16.74
CA TRP A 296 13.39 33.21 16.94
C TRP A 296 13.58 32.41 15.66
N VAL A 297 14.17 31.23 15.77
CA VAL A 297 14.41 30.30 14.66
C VAL A 297 13.74 28.96 14.97
N THR A 298 13.01 28.44 14.01
CA THR A 298 12.37 27.12 14.09
C THR A 298 12.54 26.39 12.76
N ASP A 299 12.54 25.07 12.80
CA ASP A 299 12.62 24.23 11.61
C ASP A 299 11.79 22.94 11.81
N ASP A 300 11.48 22.25 10.72
CA ASP A 300 10.79 20.96 10.74
C ASP A 300 11.15 20.08 9.53
N PHE A 301 10.61 18.86 9.49
CA PHE A 301 10.79 17.93 8.38
C PHE A 301 9.46 17.41 7.85
N ASP A 302 9.22 17.59 6.55
CA ASP A 302 8.09 17.00 5.84
C ASP A 302 8.56 15.90 4.89
N PHE A 303 8.16 14.66 5.18
CA PHE A 303 8.53 13.50 4.36
C PHE A 303 7.91 13.52 2.95
N THR A 304 6.83 14.28 2.72
CA THR A 304 6.23 14.44 1.38
C THR A 304 7.04 15.41 0.52
N LYS A 305 7.82 16.29 1.15
CA LYS A 305 8.71 17.27 0.52
C LYS A 305 10.11 17.21 1.17
N PRO A 306 10.84 16.09 1.11
CA PRO A 306 12.03 15.84 1.94
C PRO A 306 13.23 16.74 1.63
N ARG A 307 13.18 17.53 0.55
CA ARG A 307 14.20 18.52 0.16
C ARG A 307 13.74 19.97 0.39
N ALA A 308 12.51 20.19 0.84
CA ALA A 308 12.02 21.53 1.15
C ALA A 308 12.80 22.10 2.34
N ARG A 309 13.09 23.41 2.28
CA ARG A 309 13.69 24.14 3.40
C ARG A 309 12.55 24.72 4.23
N LEU A 310 12.31 24.12 5.39
CA LEU A 310 11.22 24.53 6.29
C LEU A 310 11.68 25.52 7.37
N GLN A 311 12.97 25.81 7.48
CA GLN A 311 13.48 26.74 8.50
C GLN A 311 12.84 28.12 8.35
N GLN A 312 12.23 28.60 9.44
CA GLN A 312 11.62 29.92 9.55
C GLN A 312 12.33 30.77 10.60
N VAL A 313 12.42 32.06 10.32
CA VAL A 313 13.11 33.04 11.16
C VAL A 313 12.23 34.27 11.34
N SER A 314 11.96 34.65 12.58
CA SER A 314 11.35 35.94 12.90
C SER A 314 12.33 36.80 13.69
N LYS A 315 12.54 38.06 13.25
CA LYS A 315 13.50 39.00 13.85
C LYS A 315 12.76 40.24 14.33
N MET A 316 12.83 40.52 15.64
CA MET A 316 12.27 41.71 16.27
C MET A 316 13.24 42.30 17.31
N PRO A 317 14.48 42.67 16.94
CA PRO A 317 15.44 43.21 17.89
C PRO A 317 14.97 44.57 18.43
N ARG A 318 15.00 44.73 19.77
CA ARG A 318 14.67 45.98 20.45
C ARG A 318 15.82 46.99 20.31
N HIS A 319 15.58 48.30 20.35
CA HIS A 319 16.66 49.31 20.33
C HIS A 319 17.45 49.42 21.65
N THR A 320 18.08 48.31 22.05
CA THR A 320 18.90 48.15 23.26
C THR A 320 20.24 47.51 22.89
N GLY A 321 21.23 47.52 23.78
CA GLY A 321 22.49 46.77 23.56
C GLY A 321 22.29 45.27 23.76
N ASN A 322 23.03 44.43 23.03
CA ASN A 322 22.95 42.95 23.10
C ASN A 322 21.53 42.40 22.83
N ASN A 323 20.92 42.85 21.75
CA ASN A 323 19.52 42.65 21.39
C ASN A 323 19.30 41.67 20.21
N ALA A 324 20.31 40.87 19.84
CA ALA A 324 20.33 40.06 18.62
C ALA A 324 20.41 38.55 18.88
N GLN A 325 20.38 38.16 20.16
CA GLN A 325 20.51 36.79 20.64
C GLN A 325 19.35 35.94 20.10
N GLU A 326 19.69 34.74 19.67
CA GLU A 326 18.79 33.80 19.01
C GLU A 326 18.22 32.76 19.98
N MET A 327 16.94 32.44 19.81
CA MET A 327 16.33 31.22 20.35
C MET A 327 16.00 30.27 19.21
N TYR A 328 16.62 29.09 19.21
CA TYR A 328 16.36 28.02 18.24
C TYR A 328 15.51 26.90 18.87
N ARG A 329 14.48 26.41 18.16
CA ARG A 329 13.64 25.29 18.61
C ARG A 329 13.37 24.29 17.49
N TRP A 330 13.39 23.01 17.86
CA TRP A 330 13.04 21.88 17.00
C TRP A 330 12.25 20.81 17.80
N PRO A 331 11.24 20.16 17.21
CA PRO A 331 10.60 20.50 15.93
C PRO A 331 9.69 21.73 16.06
N GLY A 332 9.24 22.27 14.93
CA GLY A 332 8.42 23.48 14.83
C GLY A 332 6.91 23.26 14.85
N ASP A 333 6.44 22.03 14.62
CA ASP A 333 5.01 21.64 14.53
C ASP A 333 4.25 22.22 13.32
N TYR A 334 4.96 22.30 12.18
CA TYR A 334 4.39 22.71 10.89
C TYR A 334 5.02 21.94 9.72
N SER A 335 4.27 21.82 8.62
CA SER A 335 4.76 21.33 7.32
C SER A 335 4.72 22.41 6.22
N ASP A 336 4.04 23.52 6.49
CA ASP A 336 3.94 24.67 5.61
C ASP A 336 4.86 25.81 6.09
N PRO A 337 5.78 26.32 5.26
CA PRO A 337 6.64 27.45 5.59
C PRO A 337 5.90 28.71 6.08
N ASP A 338 4.75 29.05 5.50
CA ASP A 338 4.01 30.26 5.87
C ASP A 338 3.45 30.13 7.30
N GLU A 339 2.94 28.94 7.64
CA GLU A 339 2.52 28.59 8.99
C GLU A 339 3.70 28.66 9.97
N GLY A 340 4.86 28.10 9.60
CA GLY A 340 6.06 28.19 10.42
C GLY A 340 6.50 29.63 10.66
N GLY A 341 6.31 30.52 9.68
CA GLY A 341 6.59 31.95 9.81
C GLY A 341 5.67 32.63 10.82
N ASP A 342 4.38 32.28 10.82
CA ASP A 342 3.39 32.76 11.78
C ASP A 342 3.67 32.27 13.21
N LEU A 343 4.04 31.00 13.36
CA LEU A 343 4.44 30.42 14.65
C LEU A 343 5.73 31.07 15.16
N ALA A 344 6.75 31.23 14.32
CA ALA A 344 7.99 31.92 14.68
C ALA A 344 7.76 33.37 15.11
N ARG A 345 6.87 34.09 14.40
CA ARG A 345 6.46 35.45 14.78
C ARG A 345 5.75 35.47 16.12
N THR A 346 4.79 34.58 16.33
CA THR A 346 4.06 34.46 17.61
C THR A 346 5.02 34.21 18.78
N ARG A 347 6.03 33.35 18.60
CA ARG A 347 7.06 33.08 19.60
C ARG A 347 7.96 34.29 19.86
N MET A 348 8.36 34.99 18.80
CA MET A 348 9.17 36.20 18.91
C MET A 348 8.39 37.32 19.63
N GLU A 349 7.11 37.51 19.33
CA GLU A 349 6.24 38.45 20.03
C GLU A 349 6.11 38.11 21.52
N ALA A 350 5.91 36.83 21.87
CA ALA A 350 5.84 36.37 23.26
C ALA A 350 7.15 36.57 24.02
N ALA A 351 8.29 36.23 23.41
CA ALA A 351 9.61 36.42 24.01
C ALA A 351 9.97 37.91 24.17
N GLY A 352 9.55 38.77 23.24
CA GLY A 352 9.82 40.21 23.30
C GLY A 352 8.86 41.01 24.20
N ALA A 353 7.69 40.45 24.53
CA ALA A 353 6.63 41.15 25.27
C ALA A 353 7.05 41.66 26.66
N PRO A 354 7.82 40.92 27.50
CA PRO A 354 8.28 41.41 28.80
C PRO A 354 9.31 42.53 28.71
N GLY A 355 9.83 42.82 27.52
CA GLY A 355 10.87 43.83 27.33
C GLY A 355 10.40 45.26 27.61
N SER A 356 9.10 45.58 27.50
CA SER A 356 8.55 46.90 27.89
C SER A 356 7.27 46.72 28.71
N ARG A 357 7.35 47.05 30.00
CA ARG A 357 6.24 46.94 30.96
C ARG A 357 6.10 48.22 31.75
N GLY A 358 4.90 48.52 32.23
CA GLY A 358 4.68 49.50 33.28
C GLY A 358 4.09 48.82 34.51
N ARG A 359 4.43 49.33 35.70
CA ARG A 359 3.77 48.93 36.94
C ARG A 359 3.24 50.17 37.63
N GLY A 360 1.98 50.13 38.04
CA GLY A 360 1.35 51.23 38.71
C GLY A 360 0.55 50.80 39.92
N SER A 361 0.26 51.76 40.79
CA SER A 361 -0.49 51.53 42.01
C SER A 361 -1.24 52.79 42.43
N GLY A 362 -2.43 52.64 42.97
CA GLY A 362 -3.26 53.76 43.41
C GLY A 362 -4.60 53.34 43.99
N ASN A 363 -5.38 54.31 44.42
CA ASN A 363 -6.72 54.10 44.97
C ASN A 363 -7.75 53.96 43.84
N LEU A 364 -7.55 52.97 42.96
CA LEU A 364 -8.24 52.84 41.68
C LEU A 364 -9.21 51.65 41.70
N ARG A 365 -10.52 51.86 41.63
CA ARG A 365 -11.51 50.76 41.67
C ARG A 365 -11.68 50.03 40.33
N ALA A 366 -11.45 50.67 39.19
CA ALA A 366 -11.70 50.10 37.86
C ALA A 366 -10.52 50.13 36.88
N VAL A 367 -9.33 49.79 37.37
CA VAL A 367 -8.24 49.28 36.51
C VAL A 367 -8.42 47.78 36.37
N VAL A 368 -8.93 47.35 35.21
CA VAL A 368 -9.37 45.98 34.94
C VAL A 368 -8.52 45.36 33.85
N THR A 369 -8.13 44.10 34.04
CA THR A 369 -7.37 43.33 33.07
C THR A 369 -8.13 43.22 31.75
N GLY A 370 -7.43 43.42 30.62
CA GLY A 370 -8.03 43.41 29.29
C GLY A 370 -8.63 44.76 28.85
N CYS A 371 -8.60 45.80 29.68
CA CYS A 371 -8.97 47.16 29.28
C CYS A 371 -7.74 48.02 28.94
N THR A 372 -7.94 49.06 28.13
CA THR A 372 -6.92 50.10 27.87
C THR A 372 -7.21 51.41 28.59
N PHE A 373 -6.16 52.16 28.93
CA PHE A 373 -6.25 53.53 29.44
C PHE A 373 -5.04 54.36 29.03
N SER A 374 -5.18 55.68 28.96
CA SER A 374 -4.06 56.61 28.75
C SER A 374 -3.50 57.08 30.08
N LEU A 375 -2.19 56.94 30.33
CA LEU A 375 -1.54 57.55 31.48
C LEU A 375 -1.31 59.04 31.20
N ALA A 376 -1.66 59.90 32.16
CA ALA A 376 -1.46 61.34 32.06
C ALA A 376 -0.70 61.89 33.28
N ASN A 377 0.00 63.00 33.09
CA ASN A 377 0.70 63.75 34.15
C ASN A 377 1.85 62.99 34.85
N TYR A 378 2.46 61.98 34.21
CA TYR A 378 3.65 61.32 34.72
C TYR A 378 4.93 62.11 34.34
N PRO A 379 5.96 62.23 35.22
CA PRO A 379 7.13 63.08 34.96
C PRO A 379 7.97 62.72 33.73
N GLN A 380 7.95 61.46 33.28
CA GLN A 380 8.62 61.06 32.04
C GLN A 380 7.62 61.09 30.89
N ASP A 381 7.77 62.04 29.98
CA ASP A 381 6.85 62.23 28.85
C ASP A 381 6.63 60.95 28.02
N ILE A 382 7.70 60.17 27.81
CA ILE A 382 7.63 58.92 27.04
C ILE A 382 6.71 57.84 27.65
N ALA A 383 6.42 57.94 28.95
CA ALA A 383 5.50 57.03 29.64
C ALA A 383 4.05 57.53 29.65
N ASN A 384 3.77 58.75 29.16
CA ASN A 384 2.38 59.25 29.02
C ASN A 384 1.76 58.76 27.70
N LEU A 385 1.44 57.47 27.63
CA LEU A 385 0.87 56.81 26.45
C LEU A 385 -0.32 55.91 26.82
N GLU A 386 -0.93 55.27 25.81
CA GLU A 386 -1.99 54.29 26.03
C GLU A 386 -1.41 52.92 26.41
N TYR A 387 -1.95 52.35 27.48
CA TYR A 387 -1.53 51.11 28.09
C TYR A 387 -2.68 50.10 28.08
N LEU A 388 -2.36 48.85 27.78
CA LEU A 388 -3.20 47.67 28.03
C LEU A 388 -2.89 47.13 29.42
N VAL A 389 -3.92 46.97 30.26
CA VAL A 389 -3.81 46.33 31.57
C VAL A 389 -3.66 44.82 31.38
N ILE A 390 -2.47 44.30 31.68
CA ILE A 390 -2.19 42.86 31.54
C ILE A 390 -2.39 42.10 32.84
N ALA A 391 -2.28 42.77 33.98
CA ALA A 391 -2.61 42.23 35.29
C ALA A 391 -3.10 43.32 36.24
N SER A 392 -4.01 42.97 37.14
CA SER A 392 -4.56 43.86 38.16
C SER A 392 -4.81 43.08 39.45
N THR A 393 -4.32 43.61 40.57
CA THR A 393 -4.53 43.08 41.91
C THR A 393 -5.28 44.11 42.74
N LEU A 394 -6.53 43.81 43.08
CA LEU A 394 -7.44 44.69 43.80
C LEU A 394 -7.54 44.26 45.26
N ARG A 395 -7.28 45.21 46.17
CA ARG A 395 -7.42 45.05 47.62
C ARG A 395 -8.39 46.07 48.16
N LEU A 396 -9.49 45.58 48.74
CA LEU A 396 -10.58 46.36 49.29
C LEU A 396 -10.86 45.96 50.74
N HIS A 397 -10.99 46.94 51.62
CA HIS A 397 -11.30 46.73 53.03
C HIS A 397 -12.32 47.77 53.51
N GLU A 398 -13.43 47.30 54.09
CA GLU A 398 -14.35 48.15 54.85
C GLU A 398 -13.88 48.24 56.32
N SER A 399 -13.60 49.45 56.81
CA SER A 399 -13.28 49.67 58.23
C SER A 399 -14.54 50.07 58.99
N ALA A 400 -14.99 49.22 59.92
CA ALA A 400 -16.12 49.54 60.78
C ALA A 400 -15.67 50.47 61.93
N HIS A 401 -15.96 51.77 61.83
CA HIS A 401 -15.95 52.67 62.99
C HIS A 401 -17.38 53.07 63.34
N ALA A 402 -17.74 52.97 64.63
CA ALA A 402 -19.04 53.33 65.19
C ALA A 402 -19.32 54.85 65.25
N SER A 403 -18.66 55.65 64.40
CA SER A 403 -18.79 57.11 64.37
C SER A 403 -18.76 57.64 62.93
N GLY A 404 -19.77 57.30 62.12
CA GLY A 404 -20.25 58.11 60.98
C GLY A 404 -19.32 58.46 59.81
N GLN A 405 -18.04 58.10 59.83
CA GLN A 405 -17.11 58.17 58.70
C GLN A 405 -16.49 56.79 58.51
N GLU A 406 -16.88 56.10 57.43
CA GLU A 406 -16.34 54.81 57.06
C GLU A 406 -15.01 55.03 56.30
N ASP A 407 -13.89 54.65 56.92
CA ASP A 407 -12.60 54.61 56.24
C ASP A 407 -12.56 53.36 55.34
N TYR A 408 -12.90 53.51 54.07
CA TYR A 408 -12.74 52.46 53.06
C TYR A 408 -11.33 52.52 52.46
N VAL A 409 -10.60 51.41 52.48
CA VAL A 409 -9.29 51.29 51.84
C VAL A 409 -9.46 50.56 50.51
N CYS A 410 -9.15 51.25 49.41
CA CYS A 410 -9.05 50.66 48.09
C CYS A 410 -7.63 50.83 47.57
N ARG A 411 -6.98 49.73 47.19
CA ARG A 411 -5.68 49.74 46.54
C ARG A 411 -5.71 48.80 45.36
N THR A 412 -5.25 49.28 44.20
CA THR A 412 -5.04 48.45 43.02
C THR A 412 -3.61 48.56 42.58
N ASP A 413 -2.92 47.42 42.51
CA ASP A 413 -1.62 47.29 41.86
C ASP A 413 -1.84 46.69 40.47
N PHE A 414 -1.25 47.27 39.44
CA PHE A 414 -1.46 46.83 38.08
C PHE A 414 -0.16 46.78 37.29
N GLU A 415 -0.13 45.85 36.34
CA GLU A 415 0.91 45.74 35.33
C GLU A 415 0.30 46.05 33.96
N VAL A 416 1.04 46.77 33.14
CA VAL A 416 0.59 47.23 31.83
C VAL A 416 1.64 47.00 30.74
N GLN A 417 1.15 46.87 29.51
CA GLN A 417 1.94 46.91 28.28
C GLN A 417 1.56 48.16 27.48
N PRO A 418 2.49 48.86 26.82
CA PRO A 418 2.10 49.85 25.81
C PRO A 418 1.14 49.23 24.77
N ALA A 419 0.03 49.91 24.48
CA ALA A 419 -1.02 49.40 23.59
C ALA A 419 -0.59 49.34 22.11
N ASN A 420 0.59 49.84 21.76
CA ASN A 420 1.20 49.68 20.44
C ASN A 420 2.11 48.44 20.33
N LYS A 421 2.21 47.64 21.40
CA LYS A 421 2.90 46.35 21.42
C LYS A 421 1.86 45.24 21.46
N ILE A 422 2.10 44.19 20.69
CA ILE A 422 1.27 42.99 20.70
C ILE A 422 1.55 42.20 21.98
N PHE A 423 0.51 41.76 22.67
CA PHE A 423 0.63 40.82 23.77
C PHE A 423 0.48 39.38 23.26
N ARG A 424 1.32 38.50 23.79
CA ARG A 424 1.17 37.04 23.66
C ARG A 424 1.39 36.43 25.02
N SER A 425 0.58 35.42 25.35
CA SER A 425 0.81 34.66 26.58
C SER A 425 2.14 33.91 26.50
N PRO A 426 2.93 33.89 27.58
CA PRO A 426 4.12 33.05 27.64
C PRO A 426 3.72 31.57 27.55
N GLN A 427 4.57 30.74 26.96
CA GLN A 427 4.35 29.29 26.94
C GLN A 427 4.63 28.67 28.31
N THR A 428 3.62 28.67 29.18
CA THR A 428 3.69 28.06 30.51
C THR A 428 3.25 26.60 30.50
N GLN A 429 2.46 26.19 29.50
CA GLN A 429 1.97 24.81 29.38
C GLN A 429 2.81 24.00 28.39
N PRO A 430 3.63 23.03 28.84
CA PRO A 430 4.41 22.19 27.94
C PRO A 430 3.50 21.21 27.20
N LYS A 431 3.86 20.89 25.94
CA LYS A 431 3.21 19.81 25.18
C LYS A 431 3.44 18.47 25.89
N PRO A 432 2.39 17.66 26.14
CA PRO A 432 2.57 16.35 26.73
C PRO A 432 3.43 15.48 25.82
N ARG A 433 4.22 14.58 26.42
CA ARG A 433 5.06 13.64 25.69
C ARG A 433 4.73 12.22 26.07
N THR A 434 4.81 11.33 25.09
CA THR A 434 4.81 9.89 25.33
C THR A 434 6.15 9.47 25.93
N THR A 435 6.14 8.46 26.79
CA THR A 435 7.35 7.94 27.45
C THR A 435 7.84 6.63 26.84
N GLY A 436 7.26 6.20 25.72
CA GLY A 436 7.61 4.97 25.03
C GLY A 436 6.55 4.55 24.01
N PRO A 437 6.86 3.52 23.20
CA PRO A 437 5.95 3.03 22.17
C PRO A 437 4.74 2.33 22.79
N GLN A 438 3.66 2.32 22.02
CA GLN A 438 2.39 1.70 22.38
C GLN A 438 1.96 0.73 21.29
N THR A 439 1.00 -0.15 21.57
CA THR A 439 0.36 -0.92 20.49
C THR A 439 -0.94 -0.27 20.05
N ALA A 440 -1.28 -0.48 18.77
CA ALA A 440 -2.52 -0.04 18.16
C ALA A 440 -3.01 -1.11 17.18
N ILE A 441 -4.31 -1.11 16.89
CA ILE A 441 -4.91 -2.05 15.92
C ILE A 441 -5.12 -1.34 14.59
N VAL A 442 -4.62 -1.92 13.50
CA VAL A 442 -4.80 -1.37 12.15
C VAL A 442 -6.29 -1.34 11.78
N THR A 443 -6.78 -0.20 11.28
CA THR A 443 -8.17 0.02 10.89
C THR A 443 -8.27 0.45 9.42
N GLY A 444 -9.48 0.41 8.89
CA GLY A 444 -9.81 0.84 7.53
C GLY A 444 -11.28 0.58 7.21
N PRO A 445 -11.71 0.84 5.96
CA PRO A 445 -13.09 0.70 5.56
C PRO A 445 -13.62 -0.72 5.72
N SER A 446 -14.92 -0.83 5.98
CA SER A 446 -15.61 -2.12 6.01
C SER A 446 -15.47 -2.85 4.66
N GLY A 447 -15.33 -4.17 4.70
CA GLY A 447 -15.16 -5.02 3.51
C GLY A 447 -13.75 -5.02 2.90
N GLN A 448 -12.80 -4.25 3.45
CA GLN A 448 -11.41 -4.27 2.98
C GLN A 448 -10.49 -5.05 3.93
N GLU A 449 -9.43 -5.66 3.37
CA GLU A 449 -8.37 -6.32 4.15
C GLU A 449 -7.13 -5.44 4.32
N ILE A 450 -6.86 -4.55 3.36
CA ILE A 450 -5.71 -3.63 3.35
C ILE A 450 -6.24 -2.22 3.05
N TRP A 451 -5.83 -1.25 3.86
CA TRP A 451 -6.10 0.16 3.64
C TRP A 451 -4.79 0.94 3.76
N THR A 452 -4.28 1.39 2.61
CA THR A 452 -2.98 2.07 2.49
C THR A 452 -3.05 3.15 1.43
N ASP A 453 -2.14 4.11 1.52
CA ASP A 453 -1.94 5.14 0.49
C ASP A 453 -0.63 4.95 -0.30
N GLU A 454 -0.29 5.93 -1.13
CA GLU A 454 0.90 5.94 -2.00
C GLU A 454 2.24 5.85 -1.26
N TYR A 455 2.26 6.14 0.03
CA TYR A 455 3.46 6.09 0.87
C TYR A 455 3.55 4.81 1.72
N GLY A 456 2.60 3.88 1.57
CA GLY A 456 2.53 2.67 2.40
C GLY A 456 2.09 2.94 3.84
N ARG A 457 1.39 4.07 4.10
CA ARG A 457 0.89 4.41 5.43
C ARG A 457 -0.37 3.62 5.76
N ILE A 458 -0.64 3.43 7.04
CA ILE A 458 -1.87 2.79 7.53
C ILE A 458 -2.61 3.71 8.49
N LYS A 459 -3.85 3.36 8.83
CA LYS A 459 -4.59 3.99 9.94
C LYS A 459 -4.74 2.99 11.08
N ALA A 460 -4.81 3.48 12.31
CA ALA A 460 -4.90 2.62 13.48
C ALA A 460 -5.77 3.19 14.59
N SER A 461 -6.39 2.31 15.36
CA SER A 461 -7.07 2.63 16.60
C SER A 461 -6.13 2.42 17.78
N PHE A 462 -5.83 3.50 18.50
CA PHE A 462 -5.15 3.43 19.79
C PHE A 462 -6.09 2.89 20.87
N HIS A 463 -5.55 2.17 21.85
CA HIS A 463 -6.35 1.53 22.90
C HIS A 463 -7.04 2.51 23.85
N TRP A 464 -6.44 3.69 24.03
CA TRP A 464 -6.97 4.77 24.87
C TRP A 464 -8.03 5.64 24.17
N ASN A 465 -8.18 5.53 22.84
CA ASN A 465 -9.15 6.35 22.11
C ASN A 465 -10.58 5.80 22.31
N ARG A 466 -11.30 6.38 23.27
CA ARG A 466 -12.68 6.00 23.63
C ARG A 466 -13.72 6.41 22.59
N TYR A 467 -13.39 7.39 21.75
CA TYR A 467 -14.27 7.98 20.74
C TYR A 467 -14.05 7.38 19.34
N CYS A 468 -13.22 6.34 19.25
CA CYS A 468 -12.86 5.70 18.00
C CYS A 468 -14.03 4.95 17.35
N THR A 469 -14.27 5.20 16.07
CA THR A 469 -15.21 4.47 15.21
C THR A 469 -14.69 3.09 14.76
N LYS A 470 -13.38 2.84 14.90
CA LYS A 470 -12.66 1.63 14.47
C LYS A 470 -12.72 1.37 12.95
N ASP A 471 -12.82 2.44 12.18
CA ASP A 471 -12.85 2.46 10.72
C ASP A 471 -11.72 3.35 10.15
N GLU A 472 -11.82 3.79 8.90
CA GLU A 472 -10.89 4.70 8.25
C GLU A 472 -10.79 6.10 8.88
N ASN A 473 -11.62 6.44 9.87
CA ASN A 473 -11.59 7.73 10.57
C ASN A 473 -10.92 7.63 11.95
N SER A 474 -10.40 6.46 12.32
CA SER A 474 -9.80 6.21 13.64
C SER A 474 -8.57 7.06 13.95
N SER A 475 -7.77 7.40 12.92
CA SER A 475 -6.55 8.20 13.03
C SER A 475 -6.17 8.88 11.72
N CYS A 476 -5.12 9.71 11.79
CA CYS A 476 -4.39 10.14 10.61
C CYS A 476 -3.67 8.96 9.92
N TRP A 477 -3.07 9.23 8.77
CA TRP A 477 -2.18 8.29 8.10
C TRP A 477 -0.83 8.20 8.82
N ILE A 478 -0.48 6.99 9.26
CA ILE A 478 0.71 6.69 10.06
C ILE A 478 1.73 5.96 9.18
N ARG A 479 2.96 6.49 9.09
CA ARG A 479 4.07 5.86 8.35
C ARG A 479 4.46 4.53 8.97
N VAL A 480 4.86 3.59 8.13
CA VAL A 480 5.22 2.23 8.56
C VAL A 480 6.68 1.94 8.26
N SER A 481 7.44 1.63 9.31
CA SER A 481 8.82 1.17 9.21
C SER A 481 8.90 -0.12 8.38
N SER A 482 9.88 -0.15 7.48
CA SER A 482 10.16 -1.24 6.56
C SER A 482 11.55 -1.80 6.84
N PRO A 483 11.78 -3.13 6.68
CA PRO A 483 13.10 -3.73 6.95
C PRO A 483 14.22 -3.17 6.06
N TRP A 484 13.87 -2.68 4.87
CA TRP A 484 14.79 -1.99 3.95
C TRP A 484 13.99 -1.03 3.07
N ALA A 485 14.40 0.23 2.95
CA ALA A 485 13.71 1.23 2.14
C ALA A 485 14.70 2.10 1.38
N GLY A 486 14.57 2.13 0.05
CA GLY A 486 15.33 2.99 -0.86
C GLY A 486 14.45 3.50 -2.01
N THR A 487 15.02 4.27 -2.93
CA THR A 487 14.28 4.87 -4.05
C THR A 487 13.75 3.80 -5.01
N ASN A 488 12.48 3.43 -4.87
CA ASN A 488 11.80 2.36 -5.63
C ASN A 488 12.39 0.94 -5.45
N PHE A 489 13.06 0.67 -4.32
CA PHE A 489 13.51 -0.68 -3.94
C PHE A 489 13.48 -0.87 -2.42
N GLY A 490 13.42 -2.11 -1.96
CA GLY A 490 13.39 -2.44 -0.53
C GLY A 490 12.48 -3.61 -0.19
N GLY A 491 12.20 -3.82 1.10
CA GLY A 491 11.26 -4.81 1.59
C GLY A 491 9.99 -4.14 2.10
N MET A 492 8.83 -4.52 1.56
CA MET A 492 7.54 -3.91 1.91
C MET A 492 6.55 -4.96 2.41
N HIS A 493 6.09 -4.79 3.65
CA HIS A 493 5.00 -5.57 4.24
C HIS A 493 3.99 -4.61 4.89
N ILE A 494 2.91 -4.32 4.16
CA ILE A 494 1.85 -3.42 4.61
C ILE A 494 1.03 -4.14 5.68
N PRO A 495 0.90 -3.57 6.90
CA PRO A 495 0.03 -4.10 7.93
C PRO A 495 -1.44 -4.17 7.45
N ARG A 496 -2.11 -5.29 7.71
CA ARG A 496 -3.52 -5.53 7.31
C ARG A 496 -4.47 -5.12 8.42
N ILE A 497 -5.71 -4.78 8.06
CA ILE A 497 -6.76 -4.38 9.01
C ILE A 497 -6.99 -5.49 10.05
N GLY A 498 -6.92 -5.13 11.33
CA GLY A 498 -7.03 -6.03 12.48
C GLY A 498 -5.69 -6.56 13.00
N GLN A 499 -4.57 -6.29 12.32
CA GLN A 499 -3.25 -6.60 12.86
C GLN A 499 -2.85 -5.61 13.96
N GLU A 500 -2.05 -6.09 14.91
CA GLU A 500 -1.50 -5.25 15.97
C GLU A 500 -0.11 -4.75 15.58
N VAL A 501 0.06 -3.44 15.67
CA VAL A 501 1.28 -2.72 15.33
C VAL A 501 1.84 -2.01 16.56
N ILE A 502 3.16 -1.85 16.61
CA ILE A 502 3.85 -1.01 17.60
C ILE A 502 3.97 0.39 16.98
N VAL A 503 3.41 1.39 17.66
CA VAL A 503 3.44 2.80 17.29
C VAL A 503 4.36 3.52 18.27
N ASP A 504 5.42 4.11 17.75
CA ASP A 504 6.23 5.10 18.44
C ASP A 504 5.79 6.51 18.02
N PHE A 505 6.33 7.54 18.66
CA PHE A 505 5.95 8.92 18.44
C PHE A 505 7.21 9.75 18.22
N GLU A 506 7.32 10.45 17.09
CA GLU A 506 8.52 11.23 16.77
C GLU A 506 8.75 12.30 17.83
N ASN A 507 9.95 12.33 18.43
CA ASN A 507 10.27 13.19 19.60
C ASN A 507 9.35 12.96 20.82
N GLY A 508 8.65 11.83 20.90
CA GLY A 508 7.62 11.59 21.92
C GLY A 508 6.38 12.45 21.76
N ASP A 509 6.15 13.08 20.61
CA ASP A 509 4.99 13.93 20.36
C ASP A 509 3.74 13.09 20.01
N PRO A 510 2.67 13.10 20.83
CA PRO A 510 1.44 12.36 20.55
C PRO A 510 0.81 12.66 19.17
N ASP A 511 1.10 13.83 18.59
CA ASP A 511 0.59 14.24 17.28
C ASP A 511 1.35 13.61 16.10
N ARG A 512 2.50 12.96 16.36
CA ARG A 512 3.41 12.42 15.33
C ARG A 512 3.63 10.91 15.46
N PRO A 513 2.59 10.08 15.30
CA PRO A 513 2.75 8.63 15.37
C PRO A 513 3.53 8.07 14.18
N ILE A 514 4.32 7.02 14.43
CA ILE A 514 5.03 6.22 13.43
C ILE A 514 5.02 4.73 13.83
N VAL A 515 4.63 3.85 12.92
CA VAL A 515 4.67 2.40 13.18
C VAL A 515 6.11 1.89 13.05
N THR A 516 6.64 1.30 14.12
CA THR A 516 8.02 0.79 14.18
C THR A 516 8.09 -0.73 14.18
N GLY A 517 7.00 -1.42 14.47
CA GLY A 517 6.98 -2.89 14.59
C GLY A 517 5.59 -3.51 14.43
N ARG A 518 5.55 -4.84 14.47
CA ARG A 518 4.32 -5.64 14.48
C ARG A 518 4.47 -6.74 15.52
N VAL A 519 3.36 -7.13 16.14
CA VAL A 519 3.34 -8.20 17.13
C VAL A 519 2.20 -9.17 16.86
N TYR A 520 2.44 -10.44 17.19
CA TYR A 520 1.40 -11.46 17.21
C TYR A 520 0.64 -11.37 18.54
N ASN A 521 -0.64 -11.77 18.52
CA ASN A 521 -1.51 -11.80 19.69
C ASN A 521 -2.50 -12.98 19.58
N ARG A 522 -3.47 -13.08 20.50
CA ARG A 522 -4.42 -14.21 20.51
C ARG A 522 -5.30 -14.30 19.26
N LEU A 523 -5.61 -13.18 18.62
CA LEU A 523 -6.39 -13.11 17.38
C LEU A 523 -5.49 -13.30 16.14
N ASN A 524 -4.26 -12.82 16.21
CA ASN A 524 -3.24 -12.93 15.17
C ASN A 524 -2.10 -13.82 15.67
N MET A 525 -2.30 -15.14 15.65
CA MET A 525 -1.27 -16.10 16.09
C MET A 525 -0.09 -16.15 15.10
N PRO A 526 1.13 -16.53 15.56
CA PRO A 526 2.27 -16.78 14.68
C PRO A 526 1.97 -17.76 13.53
N PRO A 527 2.71 -17.70 12.41
CA PRO A 527 2.44 -18.49 11.20
C PRO A 527 2.69 -19.99 11.36
N ARG A 528 3.30 -20.42 12.47
CA ARG A 528 3.62 -21.81 12.82
C ARG A 528 3.10 -22.12 14.22
N GLN A 529 2.75 -23.39 14.46
CA GLN A 529 2.37 -23.89 15.78
C GLN A 529 3.58 -23.88 16.72
N LEU A 530 3.62 -22.86 17.58
CA LEU A 530 4.64 -22.72 18.62
C LEU A 530 4.07 -23.21 19.96
N PRO A 531 4.91 -23.86 20.81
CA PRO A 531 6.37 -24.00 20.70
C PRO A 531 6.89 -25.19 19.88
N GLU A 532 6.02 -26.04 19.32
CA GLU A 532 6.41 -27.30 18.69
C GLU A 532 7.31 -27.10 17.46
N GLN A 533 7.01 -26.10 16.63
CA GLN A 533 7.69 -25.82 15.36
C GLN A 533 8.75 -24.72 15.47
N LYS A 534 9.43 -24.63 16.62
CA LYS A 534 10.45 -23.61 16.93
C LYS A 534 11.69 -23.61 16.02
N ASN A 535 11.91 -24.70 15.29
CA ASN A 535 12.98 -24.88 14.32
C ASN A 535 12.67 -24.24 12.95
N LEU A 536 11.45 -23.78 12.73
CA LEU A 536 11.05 -23.13 11.47
C LEU A 536 11.20 -21.62 11.57
N SER A 537 11.86 -21.02 10.58
CA SER A 537 11.96 -19.58 10.39
C SER A 537 11.67 -19.21 8.93
N GLY A 538 11.15 -18.00 8.68
CA GLY A 538 10.81 -17.61 7.32
C GLY A 538 9.68 -16.60 7.20
N PHE A 539 9.17 -16.49 5.98
CA PHE A 539 8.07 -15.61 5.61
C PHE A 539 6.90 -16.44 5.09
N ARG A 540 5.71 -16.20 5.64
CA ARG A 540 4.47 -16.75 5.12
C ARG A 540 3.47 -15.63 4.87
N SER A 541 3.03 -15.50 3.63
CA SER A 541 1.97 -14.58 3.25
C SER A 541 0.59 -15.23 3.40
N ARG A 542 -0.46 -14.47 3.07
CA ARG A 542 -1.82 -14.99 2.92
C ARG A 542 -2.44 -14.34 1.69
N GLU A 543 -3.07 -15.15 0.85
CA GLU A 543 -3.89 -14.69 -0.27
C GLU A 543 -4.95 -13.70 0.22
N LEU A 544 -5.24 -12.69 -0.60
CA LEU A 544 -6.29 -11.72 -0.32
C LEU A 544 -7.65 -12.34 -0.64
N SER A 545 -8.59 -12.26 0.28
CA SER A 545 -9.97 -12.77 0.06
C SER A 545 -10.93 -11.60 -0.15
N ALA A 546 -11.86 -11.73 -1.11
CA ALA A 546 -12.91 -10.73 -1.35
C ALA A 546 -13.78 -10.47 -0.10
N ASP A 547 -14.01 -11.50 0.73
CA ASP A 547 -14.86 -11.42 1.92
C ASP A 547 -14.12 -11.06 3.21
N GLY A 548 -12.79 -10.86 3.13
CA GLY A 548 -11.94 -10.33 4.21
C GLY A 548 -12.05 -11.03 5.58
N LYS A 549 -10.95 -11.67 6.01
CA LYS A 549 -10.69 -12.18 7.37
C LYS A 549 -11.21 -13.60 7.66
N GLY A 550 -10.50 -14.59 7.11
CA GLY A 550 -10.54 -15.97 7.58
C GLY A 550 -9.14 -16.52 7.88
N PRO A 551 -8.93 -17.25 9.00
CA PRO A 551 -7.81 -18.19 9.09
C PRO A 551 -8.04 -19.31 8.07
N GLY A 552 -7.03 -19.64 7.25
CA GLY A 552 -7.11 -20.77 6.30
C GLY A 552 -7.05 -20.44 4.80
N GLY A 553 -6.68 -19.22 4.41
CA GLY A 553 -6.39 -18.90 3.00
C GLY A 553 -5.08 -19.52 2.48
N ARG A 554 -4.96 -19.63 1.16
CA ARG A 554 -3.72 -20.04 0.49
C ARG A 554 -2.59 -19.06 0.80
N SER A 555 -1.35 -19.51 0.69
CA SER A 555 -0.16 -18.75 1.04
C SER A 555 0.97 -18.97 0.05
N ASN A 556 1.88 -17.99 0.01
CA ASN A 556 3.24 -18.20 -0.47
C ASN A 556 4.15 -18.21 0.75
N HIS A 557 5.15 -19.08 0.76
CA HIS A 557 6.08 -19.10 1.87
C HIS A 557 7.52 -19.45 1.48
N LEU A 558 8.44 -18.84 2.20
CA LEU A 558 9.88 -19.07 2.15
C LEU A 558 10.29 -19.52 3.54
N GLU A 559 10.66 -20.79 3.68
CA GLU A 559 10.96 -21.43 4.95
C GLU A 559 12.37 -22.00 5.01
N LEU A 560 12.97 -21.84 6.18
CA LEU A 560 14.19 -22.51 6.61
C LEU A 560 13.84 -23.35 7.84
N ASP A 561 14.19 -24.63 7.78
CA ASP A 561 14.02 -25.59 8.86
C ASP A 561 15.39 -25.97 9.41
N ASP A 562 15.67 -25.56 10.64
CA ASP A 562 16.92 -25.82 11.35
C ASP A 562 16.85 -27.06 12.26
N LYS A 563 15.95 -28.01 11.96
CA LYS A 563 15.87 -29.26 12.70
C LYS A 563 17.19 -30.01 12.60
N ALA A 564 17.78 -30.32 13.77
CA ALA A 564 19.07 -31.00 13.86
C ALA A 564 19.09 -32.29 13.01
N GLY A 565 20.08 -32.41 12.13
CA GLY A 565 20.23 -33.54 11.19
C GLY A 565 19.22 -33.57 10.05
N LYS A 566 18.31 -32.58 9.94
CA LYS A 566 17.23 -32.51 8.95
C LYS A 566 17.03 -31.10 8.39
N ILE A 567 18.13 -30.38 8.13
CA ILE A 567 18.06 -29.02 7.60
C ILE A 567 17.35 -29.02 6.23
N GLN A 568 16.42 -28.09 6.04
CA GLN A 568 15.69 -27.91 4.78
C GLN A 568 15.50 -26.43 4.46
N ALA A 569 15.53 -26.10 3.17
CA ALA A 569 15.06 -24.83 2.64
C ALA A 569 13.91 -25.09 1.65
N GLN A 570 12.85 -24.29 1.73
CA GLN A 570 11.68 -24.44 0.87
C GLN A 570 11.16 -23.08 0.40
N LEU A 571 10.99 -22.95 -0.92
CA LEU A 571 10.16 -21.92 -1.54
C LEU A 571 8.89 -22.58 -2.07
N LYS A 572 7.72 -22.11 -1.65
CA LYS A 572 6.44 -22.75 -1.99
C LYS A 572 5.34 -21.74 -2.26
N SER A 573 4.46 -22.11 -3.18
CA SER A 573 3.12 -21.56 -3.33
C SER A 573 2.09 -22.67 -3.11
N ASP A 574 1.04 -22.38 -2.36
CA ASP A 574 -0.11 -23.29 -2.23
C ASP A 574 -0.87 -23.42 -3.56
N HIS A 575 -0.64 -22.52 -4.53
CA HIS A 575 -1.19 -22.66 -5.87
C HIS A 575 -0.58 -23.86 -6.58
N GLN A 576 -1.42 -24.86 -6.87
CA GLN A 576 -1.03 -26.14 -7.50
C GLN A 576 0.10 -26.86 -6.75
N CYS A 577 0.21 -26.66 -5.43
CA CYS A 577 1.26 -27.24 -4.59
C CYS A 577 2.67 -27.08 -5.17
N SER A 578 2.95 -25.93 -5.78
CA SER A 578 4.21 -25.68 -6.49
C SER A 578 5.33 -25.34 -5.51
N SER A 579 6.46 -26.05 -5.56
CA SER A 579 7.58 -25.83 -4.64
C SER A 579 8.94 -26.24 -5.19
N LEU A 580 9.98 -25.54 -4.71
CA LEU A 580 11.38 -25.95 -4.76
C LEU A 580 11.83 -26.26 -3.33
N SER A 581 12.21 -27.51 -3.06
CA SER A 581 12.67 -27.95 -1.75
C SER A 581 14.08 -28.54 -1.82
N LEU A 582 14.93 -28.17 -0.87
CA LEU A 582 16.34 -28.54 -0.79
C LEU A 582 16.68 -29.12 0.60
N GLY A 583 17.62 -30.07 0.66
CA GLY A 583 18.11 -30.66 1.91
C GLY A 583 17.30 -31.89 2.34
N HIS A 584 16.95 -32.00 3.64
CA HIS A 584 16.14 -33.10 4.17
C HIS A 584 14.64 -32.77 4.06
N ILE A 585 14.10 -32.97 2.86
CA ILE A 585 12.76 -32.58 2.45
C ILE A 585 11.71 -33.28 3.32
N GLY A 586 11.00 -32.50 4.12
CA GLY A 586 9.79 -32.85 4.84
C GLY A 586 8.62 -31.97 4.39
N ARG A 587 7.40 -32.44 4.65
CA ARG A 587 6.18 -31.75 4.26
C ARG A 587 5.90 -30.58 5.21
N ILE A 588 5.88 -29.36 4.66
CA ILE A 588 5.56 -28.10 5.35
C ILE A 588 4.48 -27.39 4.51
N GLU A 589 3.21 -27.61 4.86
CA GLU A 589 2.07 -27.18 4.02
C GLU A 589 1.23 -26.08 4.67
N ASP A 590 1.13 -26.08 6.00
CA ASP A 590 0.19 -25.23 6.72
C ASP A 590 0.81 -24.75 8.04
N THR A 591 -0.02 -24.21 8.92
CA THR A 591 0.41 -23.73 10.23
C THR A 591 0.94 -24.83 11.15
N ALA A 592 0.65 -26.12 10.89
CA ALA A 592 1.16 -27.22 11.69
C ALA A 592 2.68 -27.42 11.56
N GLY A 593 3.32 -26.81 10.55
CA GLY A 593 4.76 -26.86 10.32
C GLY A 593 5.24 -28.19 9.74
N ARG A 594 6.43 -28.66 10.14
CA ARG A 594 7.06 -29.87 9.62
C ARG A 594 6.28 -31.11 10.03
N LYS A 595 5.88 -31.91 9.03
CA LYS A 595 5.16 -33.19 9.17
C LYS A 595 6.08 -34.37 8.80
N ASP A 596 5.62 -35.25 7.92
CA ASP A 596 6.31 -36.43 7.40
C ASP A 596 7.49 -36.08 6.49
N ASP A 597 8.51 -36.95 6.51
CA ASP A 597 9.68 -36.84 5.63
C ASP A 597 9.32 -37.34 4.22
N ARG A 598 9.78 -36.62 3.19
CA ARG A 598 9.54 -36.91 1.76
C ARG A 598 10.80 -37.33 0.99
N GLY A 599 12.00 -37.04 1.50
CA GLY A 599 13.25 -37.46 0.88
C GLY A 599 14.44 -36.59 1.27
N GLN A 600 15.58 -36.79 0.58
CA GLN A 600 16.78 -35.97 0.72
C GLN A 600 17.31 -35.56 -0.67
N GLY A 601 17.85 -34.35 -0.79
CA GLY A 601 18.39 -33.80 -2.04
C GLY A 601 17.62 -32.58 -2.52
N VAL A 602 17.07 -32.63 -3.73
CA VAL A 602 16.29 -31.56 -4.36
C VAL A 602 15.00 -32.10 -4.95
N GLU A 603 13.90 -31.37 -4.78
CA GLU A 603 12.63 -31.63 -5.45
C GLU A 603 12.10 -30.33 -6.06
N LEU A 604 11.82 -30.37 -7.38
CA LEU A 604 10.95 -29.41 -8.06
C LEU A 604 9.60 -30.09 -8.30
N ARG A 605 8.55 -29.58 -7.66
CA ARG A 605 7.21 -30.18 -7.69
C ARG A 605 6.15 -29.17 -8.08
N THR A 606 5.15 -29.61 -8.85
CA THR A 606 3.87 -28.92 -9.04
C THR A 606 2.80 -29.95 -9.41
N ASP A 607 1.55 -29.69 -9.04
CA ASP A 607 0.37 -30.43 -9.53
C ASP A 607 -0.18 -29.81 -10.84
N GLY A 608 0.43 -28.70 -11.31
CA GLY A 608 0.13 -28.05 -12.57
C GLY A 608 1.11 -28.41 -13.69
N HIS A 609 1.34 -27.48 -14.60
CA HIS A 609 2.25 -27.67 -15.73
C HIS A 609 3.70 -27.34 -15.30
N GLY A 610 4.65 -28.22 -15.62
CA GLY A 610 6.08 -27.98 -15.42
C GLY A 610 6.82 -27.82 -16.74
N ALA A 611 7.76 -26.88 -16.81
CA ALA A 611 8.65 -26.72 -17.95
C ALA A 611 10.06 -26.32 -17.49
N ILE A 612 11.08 -26.99 -18.02
CA ILE A 612 12.50 -26.62 -17.88
C ILE A 612 12.98 -26.20 -19.25
N ARG A 613 13.43 -24.95 -19.40
CA ARG A 613 13.86 -24.38 -20.68
C ARG A 613 15.21 -23.71 -20.52
N ALA A 614 16.14 -24.00 -21.42
CA ALA A 614 17.45 -23.35 -21.46
C ALA A 614 17.84 -23.08 -22.93
N ALA A 615 17.83 -21.80 -23.32
CA ALA A 615 18.02 -21.39 -24.71
C ALA A 615 19.45 -21.66 -25.25
N LYS A 616 20.42 -21.90 -24.36
CA LYS A 616 21.81 -22.23 -24.70
C LYS A 616 22.12 -23.72 -24.48
N GLY A 617 21.10 -24.58 -24.37
CA GLY A 617 21.25 -26.01 -24.09
C GLY A 617 21.00 -26.38 -22.63
N LEU A 618 20.72 -27.67 -22.39
CA LEU A 618 20.34 -28.23 -21.09
C LEU A 618 21.11 -29.54 -20.85
N LEU A 619 21.89 -29.59 -19.77
CA LEU A 619 22.55 -30.80 -19.29
C LEU A 619 21.76 -31.40 -18.13
N LEU A 620 21.27 -32.64 -18.29
CA LEU A 620 20.70 -33.43 -17.20
C LEU A 620 21.64 -34.62 -16.95
N THR A 621 22.34 -34.58 -15.82
CA THR A 621 23.42 -35.53 -15.55
C THR A 621 23.45 -36.04 -14.11
N THR A 622 23.90 -37.28 -13.95
CA THR A 622 24.28 -37.86 -12.65
C THR A 622 25.80 -37.92 -12.47
N GLU A 623 26.57 -37.26 -13.34
CA GLU A 623 28.02 -37.13 -13.18
C GLU A 623 28.34 -36.32 -11.93
N ALA A 624 29.29 -36.81 -11.15
CA ALA A 624 29.63 -36.20 -9.87
C ALA A 624 30.53 -34.98 -10.07
N ARG A 625 30.18 -33.88 -9.39
CA ARG A 625 31.05 -32.75 -9.11
C ARG A 625 31.16 -32.60 -7.60
N SER A 626 31.96 -33.47 -6.97
CA SER A 626 32.13 -33.49 -5.51
C SER A 626 32.48 -32.09 -4.99
N ASN A 627 31.71 -31.60 -4.01
CA ASN A 627 31.86 -30.26 -3.46
C ASN A 627 31.79 -29.13 -4.51
N ALA A 628 31.08 -29.34 -5.62
CA ALA A 628 30.96 -28.39 -6.74
C ALA A 628 32.32 -27.91 -7.31
N GLN A 629 33.34 -28.78 -7.31
CA GLN A 629 34.71 -28.44 -7.74
C GLN A 629 34.91 -28.24 -9.25
N ALA A 630 33.84 -28.22 -10.06
CA ALA A 630 33.89 -27.83 -11.47
C ALA A 630 32.69 -26.93 -11.84
N HIS A 631 32.75 -26.29 -13.00
CA HIS A 631 31.66 -25.45 -13.48
C HIS A 631 30.44 -26.26 -13.90
N ILE A 632 29.28 -25.59 -13.94
CA ILE A 632 27.97 -26.23 -14.10
C ILE A 632 27.75 -26.94 -15.45
N THR A 633 28.55 -26.60 -16.47
CA THR A 633 28.51 -27.20 -17.82
C THR A 633 29.65 -28.18 -18.09
N ASP A 634 30.54 -28.44 -17.13
CA ASP A 634 31.67 -29.35 -17.32
C ASP A 634 31.15 -30.75 -17.66
N MET A 635 31.52 -31.25 -18.84
CA MET A 635 31.00 -32.51 -19.37
C MET A 635 32.07 -33.28 -20.15
N GLY A 636 33.34 -33.16 -19.77
CA GLY A 636 34.47 -33.85 -20.43
C GLY A 636 34.26 -35.37 -20.59
N GLU A 637 33.71 -36.03 -19.56
CA GLU A 637 33.40 -37.47 -19.58
C GLU A 637 32.27 -37.80 -20.56
N THR A 638 31.31 -36.89 -20.71
CA THR A 638 30.19 -37.04 -21.64
C THR A 638 30.66 -36.86 -23.08
N VAL A 639 31.45 -35.80 -23.35
CA VAL A 639 32.06 -35.55 -24.67
C VAL A 639 32.93 -36.72 -25.09
N ALA A 640 33.73 -37.29 -24.17
CA ALA A 640 34.56 -38.46 -24.46
C ALA A 640 33.72 -39.69 -24.87
N ARG A 641 32.60 -39.95 -24.18
CA ARG A 641 31.71 -41.09 -24.49
C ARG A 641 30.95 -40.90 -25.81
N LEU A 642 30.46 -39.68 -26.07
CA LEU A 642 29.86 -39.34 -27.36
C LEU A 642 30.86 -39.45 -28.51
N THR A 643 32.12 -39.06 -28.27
CA THR A 643 33.22 -39.20 -29.23
C THR A 643 33.49 -40.66 -29.56
N ALA A 644 33.63 -41.52 -28.54
CA ALA A 644 33.84 -42.96 -28.73
C ALA A 644 32.67 -43.64 -29.45
N ALA A 645 31.43 -43.24 -29.17
CA ALA A 645 30.24 -43.75 -29.86
C ALA A 645 30.20 -43.36 -31.35
N ARG A 646 30.66 -42.15 -31.68
CA ARG A 646 30.81 -41.68 -33.07
C ARG A 646 31.93 -42.42 -33.79
N ASP A 647 33.10 -42.57 -33.16
CA ASP A 647 34.24 -43.31 -33.73
C ASP A 647 33.88 -44.78 -34.06
N LEU A 648 33.09 -45.44 -33.20
CA LEU A 648 32.57 -46.79 -33.47
C LEU A 648 31.66 -46.82 -34.71
N HIS A 649 30.76 -45.84 -34.82
CA HIS A 649 29.82 -45.74 -35.92
C HIS A 649 30.54 -45.51 -37.26
N GLU A 650 31.55 -44.63 -37.24
CA GLU A 650 32.46 -44.32 -38.36
C GLU A 650 33.23 -45.57 -38.81
N GLY A 651 33.88 -46.30 -37.89
CA GLY A 651 34.62 -47.51 -38.23
C GLY A 651 33.75 -48.65 -38.80
N MET A 652 32.50 -48.78 -38.35
CA MET A 652 31.55 -49.75 -38.92
C MET A 652 31.05 -49.34 -40.30
N SER A 653 30.78 -48.04 -40.52
CA SER A 653 30.43 -47.49 -41.82
C SER A 653 31.52 -47.78 -42.86
N ASP A 654 32.78 -47.46 -42.52
CA ASP A 654 33.95 -47.72 -43.37
C ASP A 654 34.09 -49.19 -43.75
N THR A 655 33.88 -50.08 -42.79
CA THR A 655 34.00 -51.52 -43.01
C THR A 655 32.87 -52.04 -43.92
N ALA A 656 31.64 -51.55 -43.71
CA ALA A 656 30.50 -51.90 -44.53
C ALA A 656 30.63 -51.39 -45.98
N GLN A 657 31.17 -50.18 -46.18
CA GLN A 657 31.48 -49.64 -47.51
C GLN A 657 32.57 -50.45 -48.22
N LYS A 658 33.66 -50.81 -47.52
CA LYS A 658 34.72 -51.68 -48.08
C LYS A 658 34.18 -53.06 -48.49
N ALA A 659 33.20 -53.57 -47.75
CA ALA A 659 32.48 -54.80 -48.08
C ALA A 659 31.43 -54.61 -49.20
N LYS A 660 31.29 -53.40 -49.75
CA LYS A 660 30.25 -53.00 -50.72
C LYS A 660 28.81 -53.23 -50.24
N ALA A 661 28.62 -53.30 -48.92
CA ALA A 661 27.31 -53.46 -48.31
C ALA A 661 26.61 -52.10 -48.13
N HIS A 662 27.37 -51.04 -47.86
CA HIS A 662 26.90 -49.64 -47.86
C HIS A 662 27.48 -48.89 -49.06
N LEU A 663 26.77 -47.86 -49.53
CA LEU A 663 27.23 -46.90 -50.54
C LEU A 663 27.74 -45.63 -49.85
N ALA A 664 28.41 -44.77 -50.62
CA ALA A 664 28.70 -43.40 -50.18
C ALA A 664 27.40 -42.61 -50.06
N GLY A 665 27.26 -41.82 -49.00
CA GLY A 665 26.01 -41.11 -48.67
C GLY A 665 25.04 -41.89 -47.77
N ASP A 666 25.43 -43.06 -47.27
CA ASP A 666 24.64 -43.85 -46.32
C ASP A 666 24.99 -43.45 -44.87
N GLN A 667 25.79 -44.27 -44.19
CA GLN A 667 26.12 -44.09 -42.78
C GLN A 667 27.30 -43.12 -42.56
N ASP A 668 28.10 -42.86 -43.60
CA ASP A 668 29.19 -41.89 -43.62
C ASP A 668 28.69 -40.46 -43.37
N VAL A 669 27.62 -40.02 -44.05
CA VAL A 669 27.03 -38.69 -43.82
C VAL A 669 26.50 -38.54 -42.38
N VAL A 670 25.89 -39.59 -41.83
CA VAL A 670 25.42 -39.60 -40.43
C VAL A 670 26.58 -39.38 -39.46
N THR A 671 27.75 -39.97 -39.72
CA THR A 671 28.93 -39.82 -38.85
C THR A 671 29.52 -38.41 -38.87
N GLU A 672 29.46 -37.71 -40.00
CA GLU A 672 29.86 -36.31 -40.11
C GLU A 672 28.96 -35.39 -39.28
N VAL A 673 27.64 -35.58 -39.36
CA VAL A 673 26.66 -34.82 -38.57
C VAL A 673 26.83 -35.06 -37.06
N LEU A 674 27.02 -36.32 -36.64
CA LEU A 674 27.27 -36.65 -35.24
C LEU A 674 28.58 -36.02 -34.72
N LYS A 675 29.61 -35.93 -35.56
CA LYS A 675 30.86 -35.25 -35.21
C LYS A 675 30.64 -33.75 -35.00
N ALA A 676 29.90 -33.09 -35.87
CA ALA A 676 29.55 -31.67 -35.72
C ALA A 676 28.76 -31.40 -34.43
N GLN A 677 27.77 -32.25 -34.11
CA GLN A 677 27.01 -32.14 -32.85
C GLN A 677 27.90 -32.37 -31.62
N ASN A 678 28.80 -33.36 -31.64
CA ASN A 678 29.75 -33.55 -30.54
C ASN A 678 30.68 -32.34 -30.35
N ASP A 679 31.14 -31.75 -31.44
CA ASP A 679 31.95 -30.52 -31.42
C ASP A 679 31.17 -29.32 -30.88
N ALA A 680 29.87 -29.22 -31.18
CA ALA A 680 29.00 -28.17 -30.64
C ALA A 680 28.67 -28.37 -29.15
N ILE A 681 28.50 -29.62 -28.70
CA ILE A 681 28.34 -29.97 -27.28
C ILE A 681 29.62 -29.62 -26.50
N LYS A 682 30.79 -30.00 -27.03
CA LYS A 682 32.09 -29.61 -26.46
C LYS A 682 32.31 -28.10 -26.51
N GLY A 683 31.83 -27.48 -27.59
CA GLY A 683 32.02 -26.11 -27.98
C GLY A 683 33.49 -25.66 -28.06
N LYS A 684 33.70 -24.37 -28.32
CA LYS A 684 35.03 -23.77 -28.54
C LYS A 684 35.08 -22.39 -27.90
N GLY A 685 36.20 -22.07 -27.23
CA GLY A 685 36.42 -20.77 -26.60
C GLY A 685 36.14 -20.76 -25.09
N GLY A 686 35.74 -19.60 -24.55
CA GLY A 686 35.49 -19.41 -23.12
C GLY A 686 36.63 -18.68 -22.39
N ASN A 687 36.27 -18.02 -21.29
CA ASN A 687 37.18 -17.36 -20.37
C ASN A 687 36.76 -17.71 -18.93
N ALA A 688 37.45 -18.68 -18.33
CA ALA A 688 37.14 -19.16 -16.99
C ALA A 688 37.23 -18.07 -15.92
N SER A 689 38.07 -17.04 -16.12
CA SER A 689 38.17 -15.90 -15.19
C SER A 689 36.93 -14.99 -15.20
N GLU A 690 36.13 -15.06 -16.28
CA GLU A 690 34.86 -14.34 -16.43
C GLU A 690 33.63 -15.27 -16.25
N GLY A 691 33.84 -16.54 -15.89
CA GLY A 691 32.77 -17.53 -15.74
C GLY A 691 32.13 -17.98 -17.06
N GLN A 692 32.84 -17.84 -18.18
CA GLN A 692 32.38 -18.29 -19.51
C GLN A 692 33.08 -19.61 -19.87
N PHE A 693 32.30 -20.64 -20.17
CA PHE A 693 32.79 -21.99 -20.47
C PHE A 693 32.42 -22.40 -21.90
N PRO A 694 33.24 -23.25 -22.56
CA PRO A 694 33.09 -23.55 -23.98
C PRO A 694 31.84 -24.34 -24.34
N GLU A 695 31.28 -25.13 -23.44
CA GLU A 695 30.30 -26.17 -23.79
C GLU A 695 28.94 -25.63 -24.23
N LEU A 696 28.22 -26.43 -25.03
CA LEU A 696 26.90 -26.12 -25.58
C LEU A 696 26.88 -24.84 -26.44
N SER A 697 27.72 -24.80 -27.49
CA SER A 697 27.70 -23.69 -28.46
C SER A 697 26.42 -23.64 -29.29
N GLU A 698 25.66 -24.75 -29.32
CA GLU A 698 24.33 -24.89 -29.89
C GLU A 698 23.35 -25.46 -28.83
N PRO A 699 22.03 -25.21 -28.96
CA PRO A 699 21.05 -25.60 -27.94
C PRO A 699 20.76 -27.11 -27.93
N HIS A 700 21.66 -27.90 -27.36
CA HIS A 700 21.47 -29.34 -27.17
C HIS A 700 20.82 -29.67 -25.82
N LEU A 701 19.91 -30.65 -25.81
CA LEU A 701 19.54 -31.39 -24.61
C LEU A 701 20.47 -32.60 -24.48
N VAL A 702 21.33 -32.60 -23.46
CA VAL A 702 22.29 -33.67 -23.19
C VAL A 702 21.84 -34.45 -21.96
N LEU A 703 21.56 -35.73 -22.15
CA LEU A 703 21.30 -36.68 -21.06
C LEU A 703 22.57 -37.51 -20.83
N ALA A 704 23.11 -37.49 -19.61
CA ALA A 704 24.36 -38.18 -19.30
C ALA A 704 24.30 -38.93 -17.97
N SER A 705 24.85 -40.13 -17.92
CA SER A 705 25.06 -40.87 -16.67
C SER A 705 26.23 -41.83 -16.83
N PRO A 706 27.15 -41.96 -15.86
CA PRO A 706 28.26 -42.90 -15.95
C PRO A 706 27.81 -44.37 -15.92
N THR A 707 26.56 -44.65 -15.53
CA THR A 707 26.06 -46.03 -15.36
C THR A 707 24.97 -46.42 -16.34
N GLY A 708 23.95 -45.59 -16.55
CA GLY A 708 22.85 -45.92 -17.46
C GLY A 708 21.80 -44.83 -17.60
N ILE A 709 21.06 -44.89 -18.71
CA ILE A 709 19.92 -44.02 -19.02
C ILE A 709 18.75 -44.94 -19.35
N HIS A 710 17.61 -44.75 -18.67
CA HIS A 710 16.41 -45.58 -18.85
C HIS A 710 15.24 -44.71 -19.31
N SER A 711 14.51 -45.19 -20.31
CA SER A 711 13.25 -44.57 -20.77
C SER A 711 12.15 -45.62 -20.72
N THR A 712 11.00 -45.27 -20.16
CA THR A 712 9.84 -46.16 -20.00
C THR A 712 8.55 -45.36 -20.14
N ALA A 713 7.54 -45.98 -20.75
CA ALA A 713 6.20 -45.41 -20.90
C ALA A 713 5.17 -46.51 -20.67
N GLY A 714 4.06 -46.19 -20.00
CA GLY A 714 2.96 -47.15 -19.76
C GLY A 714 2.16 -47.48 -21.01
N THR A 715 2.23 -46.65 -22.04
CA THR A 715 1.51 -46.82 -23.31
C THR A 715 2.47 -46.85 -24.50
N THR A 716 3.06 -45.71 -24.86
CA THR A 716 3.86 -45.57 -26.09
C THR A 716 5.11 -44.73 -25.84
N THR A 717 6.24 -45.17 -26.40
CA THR A 717 7.44 -44.35 -26.56
C THR A 717 7.60 -44.02 -28.05
N HIS A 718 7.75 -42.74 -28.39
CA HIS A 718 8.00 -42.29 -29.76
C HIS A 718 9.32 -41.52 -29.81
N ILE A 719 10.23 -41.92 -30.71
CA ILE A 719 11.50 -41.24 -30.99
C ILE A 719 11.45 -40.87 -32.47
N ALA A 720 11.58 -39.58 -32.77
CA ALA A 720 11.54 -39.06 -34.13
C ALA A 720 12.65 -38.02 -34.32
N SER A 721 13.30 -38.08 -35.48
CA SER A 721 14.25 -37.10 -35.97
C SER A 721 13.87 -36.74 -37.40
N ILE A 722 14.08 -35.49 -37.81
CA ILE A 722 13.87 -35.06 -39.20
C ILE A 722 15.01 -35.54 -40.09
N GLU A 723 16.25 -35.46 -39.60
CA GLU A 723 17.44 -35.88 -40.34
C GLU A 723 17.82 -37.32 -39.99
N HIS A 724 18.40 -37.54 -38.79
CA HIS A 724 19.04 -38.82 -38.45
C HIS A 724 18.65 -39.31 -37.06
N THR A 725 18.35 -40.61 -36.95
CA THR A 725 18.27 -41.33 -35.67
C THR A 725 19.39 -42.37 -35.67
N SER A 726 20.40 -42.19 -34.81
CA SER A 726 21.54 -43.09 -34.70
C SER A 726 21.54 -43.81 -33.35
N LEU A 727 21.78 -45.13 -33.38
CA LEU A 727 21.89 -45.99 -32.20
C LEU A 727 23.24 -46.69 -32.23
N SER A 728 24.15 -46.33 -31.31
CA SER A 728 25.47 -46.94 -31.16
C SER A 728 25.57 -47.67 -29.81
N SER A 729 26.10 -48.89 -29.84
CA SER A 729 26.42 -49.67 -28.63
C SER A 729 27.80 -50.29 -28.78
N GLY A 730 28.69 -50.08 -27.81
CA GLY A 730 29.99 -50.77 -27.77
C GLY A 730 29.90 -52.27 -27.47
N GLY A 731 28.73 -52.73 -26.97
CA GLY A 731 28.42 -54.13 -26.71
C GLY A 731 27.33 -54.65 -27.66
N HIS A 732 26.24 -55.16 -27.11
CA HIS A 732 25.08 -55.61 -27.90
C HIS A 732 24.05 -54.48 -28.05
N THR A 733 23.47 -54.36 -29.24
CA THR A 733 22.19 -53.65 -29.45
C THR A 733 21.10 -54.71 -29.54
N SER A 734 20.16 -54.72 -28.59
CA SER A 734 19.07 -55.70 -28.53
C SER A 734 17.72 -55.02 -28.81
N ILE A 735 16.97 -55.58 -29.75
CA ILE A 735 15.62 -55.13 -30.10
C ILE A 735 14.68 -56.32 -29.91
N SER A 736 13.61 -56.13 -29.13
CA SER A 736 12.63 -57.17 -28.84
C SER A 736 11.23 -56.57 -28.86
N ALA A 737 10.27 -57.26 -29.50
CA ALA A 737 8.88 -56.83 -29.60
C ALA A 737 7.97 -57.97 -29.17
N GLY A 738 6.98 -57.69 -28.31
CA GLY A 738 6.02 -58.70 -27.84
C GLY A 738 5.00 -59.15 -28.89
N LYS A 739 4.88 -58.42 -30.00
CA LYS A 739 4.01 -58.76 -31.14
C LYS A 739 4.81 -58.85 -32.43
N SER A 740 5.10 -57.72 -33.06
CA SER A 740 5.79 -57.66 -34.36
C SER A 740 6.84 -56.57 -34.33
N LEU A 741 8.01 -56.84 -34.91
CA LEU A 741 8.99 -55.84 -35.29
C LEU A 741 8.70 -55.46 -36.75
N LEU A 742 8.26 -54.22 -36.98
CA LEU A 742 7.91 -53.72 -38.31
C LEU A 742 8.93 -52.67 -38.74
N ALA A 743 9.45 -52.81 -39.97
CA ALA A 743 10.36 -51.84 -40.58
C ALA A 743 9.85 -51.51 -41.99
N SER A 744 9.68 -50.22 -42.28
CA SER A 744 9.26 -49.72 -43.59
C SER A 744 10.23 -48.63 -44.01
N VAL A 745 10.89 -48.80 -45.15
CA VAL A 745 11.96 -47.92 -45.63
C VAL A 745 11.71 -47.57 -47.09
N LYS A 746 11.86 -46.28 -47.43
CA LYS A 746 11.58 -45.75 -48.78
C LYS A 746 12.65 -46.15 -49.80
N ASP A 747 13.92 -45.94 -49.46
CA ASP A 747 15.02 -46.09 -50.41
C ASP A 747 15.68 -47.47 -50.30
N ALA A 748 16.32 -47.79 -49.17
CA ALA A 748 17.02 -49.07 -49.02
C ALA A 748 17.12 -49.55 -47.56
N VAL A 749 16.93 -50.86 -47.36
CA VAL A 749 17.37 -51.57 -46.14
C VAL A 749 18.71 -52.23 -46.44
N ARG A 750 19.77 -51.82 -45.73
CA ARG A 750 21.11 -52.41 -45.86
C ARG A 750 21.51 -53.05 -44.54
N LEU A 751 21.81 -54.35 -44.58
CA LEU A 751 22.24 -55.12 -43.42
C LEU A 751 23.66 -55.62 -43.66
N PHE A 752 24.57 -55.22 -42.79
CA PHE A 752 25.95 -55.68 -42.79
C PHE A 752 26.28 -56.33 -41.46
N ALA A 753 26.86 -57.53 -41.50
CA ALA A 753 27.47 -58.15 -40.33
C ALA A 753 28.88 -58.60 -40.68
N TYR A 754 29.85 -58.22 -39.86
CA TYR A 754 31.25 -58.57 -40.09
C TYR A 754 31.51 -60.08 -39.99
N LYS A 755 30.77 -60.79 -39.12
CA LYS A 755 30.93 -62.23 -38.88
C LYS A 755 29.85 -63.09 -39.54
N ALA A 756 28.58 -62.88 -39.19
CA ALA A 756 27.48 -63.72 -39.65
C ALA A 756 26.12 -63.03 -39.53
N ILE A 757 25.20 -63.39 -40.43
CA ILE A 757 23.77 -63.10 -40.34
C ILE A 757 23.04 -64.44 -40.20
N ARG A 758 22.08 -64.53 -39.27
CA ARG A 758 21.19 -65.69 -39.10
C ARG A 758 19.74 -65.23 -39.04
N LEU A 759 18.91 -65.77 -39.93
CA LEU A 759 17.46 -65.57 -39.96
C LEU A 759 16.79 -66.90 -39.64
N THR A 760 15.88 -66.93 -38.66
CA THR A 760 15.22 -68.17 -38.22
C THR A 760 13.78 -67.87 -37.82
N ALA A 761 12.82 -68.58 -38.41
CA ALA A 761 11.43 -68.61 -37.97
C ALA A 761 11.19 -69.91 -37.18
N ALA A 762 10.57 -69.80 -35.99
CA ALA A 762 10.41 -70.95 -35.10
C ALA A 762 9.19 -71.82 -35.44
N THR A 763 8.06 -71.20 -35.83
CA THR A 763 6.78 -71.89 -36.03
C THR A 763 6.20 -71.71 -37.44
N ALA A 764 6.52 -70.60 -38.11
CA ALA A 764 6.06 -70.28 -39.46
C ALA A 764 7.23 -70.28 -40.45
N GLY A 765 7.07 -69.63 -41.61
CA GLY A 765 8.10 -69.54 -42.66
C GLY A 765 8.91 -68.25 -42.64
N ILE A 766 9.89 -68.17 -43.54
CA ILE A 766 10.60 -66.94 -43.92
C ILE A 766 10.27 -66.69 -45.39
N ASP A 767 9.68 -65.53 -45.69
CA ASP A 767 9.40 -65.10 -47.07
C ASP A 767 10.41 -64.05 -47.51
N ILE A 768 11.09 -64.30 -48.64
CA ILE A 768 11.98 -63.33 -49.30
C ILE A 768 11.41 -63.09 -50.70
N VAL A 769 10.91 -61.88 -50.94
CA VAL A 769 10.19 -61.53 -52.17
C VAL A 769 10.75 -60.24 -52.75
N ALA A 770 11.10 -60.25 -54.05
CA ALA A 770 11.36 -59.05 -54.82
C ALA A 770 10.21 -58.87 -55.82
N LEU A 771 9.49 -57.73 -55.76
CA LEU A 771 8.27 -57.52 -56.56
C LEU A 771 8.54 -57.15 -58.03
N GLN A 772 9.69 -56.55 -58.35
CA GLN A 772 9.97 -56.01 -59.68
C GLN A 772 11.25 -56.54 -60.33
N ASN A 773 12.39 -56.50 -59.63
CA ASN A 773 13.69 -56.73 -60.25
C ASN A 773 14.18 -58.18 -60.07
N SER A 774 15.03 -58.46 -59.08
CA SER A 774 15.61 -59.78 -58.88
C SER A 774 15.97 -60.03 -57.41
N ILE A 775 16.10 -61.32 -57.05
CA ILE A 775 16.73 -61.77 -55.80
C ILE A 775 18.09 -62.36 -56.18
N ASN A 776 19.17 -61.78 -55.66
CA ASN A 776 20.53 -62.29 -55.87
C ASN A 776 21.02 -63.05 -54.63
N LEU A 777 21.19 -64.37 -54.76
CA LEU A 777 21.79 -65.23 -53.73
C LEU A 777 23.20 -65.63 -54.16
N MET A 778 24.22 -65.09 -53.50
CA MET A 778 25.63 -65.30 -53.87
C MET A 778 26.41 -65.83 -52.66
N ALA A 779 27.20 -66.89 -52.87
CA ALA A 779 28.14 -67.41 -51.88
C ALA A 779 29.48 -67.75 -52.55
N LYS A 780 30.60 -67.51 -51.84
CA LYS A 780 31.95 -67.86 -52.34
C LYS A 780 32.23 -69.37 -52.30
N LEU A 781 31.63 -70.06 -51.33
CA LEU A 781 31.82 -71.50 -51.11
C LEU A 781 30.59 -72.24 -51.60
N ASP A 782 29.55 -72.32 -50.76
CA ASP A 782 28.38 -73.16 -51.02
C ASP A 782 27.07 -72.40 -50.81
N ILE A 783 26.08 -72.69 -51.67
CA ILE A 783 24.67 -72.41 -51.40
C ILE A 783 23.99 -73.77 -51.17
N LYS A 784 23.48 -73.99 -49.95
CA LYS A 784 22.85 -75.25 -49.55
C LYS A 784 21.33 -75.05 -49.39
N LEU A 785 20.54 -75.79 -50.14
CA LEU A 785 19.07 -75.85 -50.02
C LEU A 785 18.69 -77.26 -49.58
N GLU A 786 18.13 -77.40 -48.37
CA GLU A 786 17.71 -78.69 -47.80
C GLU A 786 16.24 -78.63 -47.39
N ALA A 787 15.41 -79.48 -47.98
CA ALA A 787 14.00 -79.62 -47.64
C ALA A 787 13.49 -80.98 -48.12
N ASN A 788 12.36 -81.44 -47.58
CA ASN A 788 11.65 -82.62 -48.12
C ASN A 788 11.20 -82.43 -49.57
N ARG A 789 10.97 -81.18 -49.99
CA ARG A 789 10.68 -80.78 -51.37
C ARG A 789 11.29 -79.41 -51.64
N ILE A 790 12.02 -79.30 -52.76
CA ILE A 790 12.46 -78.03 -53.33
C ILE A 790 11.66 -77.82 -54.62
N THR A 791 11.02 -76.67 -54.76
CA THR A 791 10.27 -76.31 -55.97
C THR A 791 10.92 -75.09 -56.61
N ILE A 792 11.42 -75.28 -57.84
CA ILE A 792 11.97 -74.22 -58.68
C ILE A 792 11.02 -74.07 -59.86
N THR A 793 10.56 -72.85 -60.12
CA THR A 793 9.56 -72.56 -61.14
C THR A 793 9.90 -71.24 -61.80
N ALA A 794 9.90 -71.19 -63.13
CA ALA A 794 10.11 -69.96 -63.89
C ALA A 794 9.12 -69.91 -65.05
N LYS A 795 8.69 -68.70 -65.43
CA LYS A 795 7.76 -68.47 -66.55
C LYS A 795 8.41 -68.73 -67.90
N GLU A 796 9.64 -68.26 -68.07
CA GLU A 796 10.34 -68.28 -69.35
C GLU A 796 11.33 -69.43 -69.43
N GLU A 797 12.25 -69.51 -68.47
CA GLU A 797 13.33 -70.50 -68.49
C GLU A 797 13.89 -70.79 -67.09
N ILE A 798 14.19 -72.06 -66.83
CA ILE A 798 15.08 -72.48 -65.74
C ILE A 798 16.41 -72.90 -66.36
N LEU A 799 17.50 -72.26 -65.95
CA LEU A 799 18.86 -72.64 -66.34
C LEU A 799 19.65 -73.00 -65.09
N VAL A 800 20.06 -74.27 -64.99
CA VAL A 800 21.02 -74.74 -63.99
C VAL A 800 22.33 -74.97 -64.71
N ASN A 801 23.37 -74.20 -64.38
CA ASN A 801 24.67 -74.28 -65.01
C ASN A 801 25.77 -74.37 -63.94
N GLY A 802 26.64 -75.37 -64.06
CA GLY A 802 27.79 -75.57 -63.21
C GLY A 802 28.98 -76.06 -64.02
N GLY A 803 30.10 -75.33 -63.97
CA GLY A 803 31.37 -75.75 -64.56
C GLY A 803 31.28 -76.09 -66.06
N SER A 804 30.55 -75.29 -66.85
CA SER A 804 30.26 -75.49 -68.29
C SER A 804 29.33 -76.65 -68.66
N SER A 805 28.80 -77.38 -67.67
CA SER A 805 27.68 -78.32 -67.86
C SER A 805 26.38 -77.67 -67.44
N TYR A 806 25.31 -77.87 -68.19
CA TYR A 806 24.02 -77.23 -67.90
C TYR A 806 22.83 -78.11 -68.23
N THR A 807 21.71 -77.78 -67.59
CA THR A 807 20.38 -78.17 -68.03
C THR A 807 19.50 -76.93 -68.11
N ARG A 808 18.77 -76.82 -69.21
CA ARG A 808 17.92 -75.67 -69.54
C ARG A 808 16.52 -76.15 -69.86
N TRP A 809 15.52 -75.60 -69.19
CA TRP A 809 14.12 -75.99 -69.30
C TRP A 809 13.28 -74.79 -69.71
N ASN A 810 12.59 -74.86 -70.85
CA ASN A 810 11.64 -73.84 -71.30
C ASN A 810 10.54 -74.44 -72.19
N ALA A 811 9.65 -73.60 -72.72
CA ALA A 811 8.51 -74.03 -73.54
C ALA A 811 8.91 -74.77 -74.83
N SER A 812 10.13 -74.56 -75.33
CA SER A 812 10.63 -75.21 -76.56
C SER A 812 11.24 -76.59 -76.28
N GLY A 813 11.54 -76.94 -75.03
CA GLY A 813 12.04 -78.27 -74.63
C GLY A 813 13.03 -78.25 -73.46
N ILE A 814 13.55 -79.44 -73.13
CA ILE A 814 14.63 -79.65 -72.17
C ILE A 814 15.93 -79.90 -72.93
N VAL A 815 16.96 -79.09 -72.67
CA VAL A 815 18.29 -79.22 -73.31
C VAL A 815 19.35 -79.46 -72.24
N HIS A 816 20.09 -80.55 -72.39
CA HIS A 816 21.28 -80.87 -71.59
C HIS A 816 22.53 -80.63 -72.44
N GLY A 817 23.56 -80.00 -71.87
CA GLY A 817 24.84 -79.81 -72.55
C GLY A 817 26.01 -79.97 -71.60
N THR A 818 27.07 -80.64 -72.05
CA THR A 818 28.33 -80.77 -71.32
C THR A 818 29.49 -80.92 -72.31
N ASN A 819 30.65 -80.36 -71.97
CA ASN A 819 31.91 -80.62 -72.69
C ASN A 819 32.61 -81.91 -72.23
N GLY A 820 32.10 -82.54 -71.16
CA GLY A 820 32.62 -83.79 -70.60
C GLY A 820 31.82 -85.02 -71.05
N VAL A 821 31.97 -86.13 -70.32
CA VAL A 821 31.18 -87.33 -70.54
C VAL A 821 29.80 -87.16 -69.88
N TRP A 822 28.74 -87.31 -70.67
CA TRP A 822 27.38 -87.39 -70.15
C TRP A 822 27.08 -88.84 -69.75
N CYS A 823 27.01 -89.10 -68.45
CA CYS A 823 26.64 -90.40 -67.88
C CYS A 823 25.27 -90.31 -67.22
N GLU A 824 24.30 -91.10 -67.70
CA GLU A 824 23.00 -91.27 -67.07
C GLU A 824 22.92 -92.70 -66.51
N HIS A 825 22.76 -92.83 -65.19
CA HIS A 825 22.63 -94.12 -64.52
C HIS A 825 21.17 -94.36 -64.08
N ALA A 826 20.50 -95.33 -64.70
CA ALA A 826 19.18 -95.78 -64.29
C ALA A 826 18.99 -97.30 -64.46
N ALA A 827 18.07 -97.90 -63.69
CA ALA A 827 17.70 -99.31 -63.84
C ALA A 827 16.81 -99.57 -65.08
N GLN A 828 16.14 -98.53 -65.59
CA GLN A 828 15.32 -98.55 -66.80
C GLN A 828 15.27 -97.14 -67.40
N HIS A 829 15.58 -96.99 -68.68
CA HIS A 829 15.37 -95.75 -69.42
C HIS A 829 14.10 -95.89 -70.26
N SER A 830 13.10 -95.04 -70.00
CA SER A 830 11.80 -95.07 -70.69
C SER A 830 11.51 -93.69 -71.28
N LEU A 831 11.44 -93.62 -72.60
CA LEU A 831 11.19 -92.38 -73.37
C LEU A 831 9.73 -92.36 -73.83
N ILE A 832 8.82 -92.10 -72.89
CA ILE A 832 7.38 -92.02 -73.11
C ILE A 832 7.05 -90.62 -73.66
N GLY A 833 5.97 -90.48 -74.45
CA GLY A 833 5.55 -89.21 -75.04
C GLY A 833 5.30 -88.08 -74.02
N PRO A 834 5.10 -86.83 -74.48
CA PRO A 834 5.11 -85.66 -73.61
C PRO A 834 4.00 -85.72 -72.54
N ALA A 835 4.37 -85.38 -71.30
CA ALA A 835 3.44 -85.10 -70.21
C ALA A 835 3.55 -83.62 -69.84
N SER A 836 2.43 -82.93 -69.69
CA SER A 836 2.40 -81.51 -69.36
C SER A 836 1.98 -81.32 -67.91
N LEU A 837 2.75 -80.52 -67.18
CA LEU A 837 2.38 -80.01 -65.86
C LEU A 837 2.18 -78.49 -66.02
N PRO A 838 0.95 -77.97 -65.85
CA PRO A 838 0.71 -76.53 -65.92
C PRO A 838 1.54 -75.82 -64.85
N VAL A 839 2.29 -74.78 -65.24
CA VAL A 839 2.98 -73.90 -64.27
C VAL A 839 1.92 -72.96 -63.69
N PRO A 840 1.58 -73.03 -62.40
CA PRO A 840 0.64 -72.09 -61.82
C PRO A 840 1.26 -70.69 -61.83
N HIS A 841 0.62 -69.78 -62.57
CA HIS A 841 0.95 -68.36 -62.54
C HIS A 841 0.52 -67.77 -61.19
N SER A 842 1.44 -67.71 -60.24
CA SER A 842 1.29 -66.77 -59.13
C SER A 842 1.57 -65.37 -59.68
N LEU A 843 0.52 -64.62 -60.02
CA LEU A 843 0.63 -63.17 -60.16
C LEU A 843 1.01 -62.66 -58.76
N LEU A 844 2.30 -62.41 -58.53
CA LEU A 844 2.68 -61.50 -57.44
C LEU A 844 1.82 -60.25 -57.63
N PRO A 845 1.14 -59.76 -56.59
CA PRO A 845 0.29 -58.59 -56.74
C PRO A 845 1.14 -57.46 -57.33
N ILE A 846 0.79 -57.02 -58.55
CA ILE A 846 1.31 -55.78 -59.11
C ILE A 846 0.65 -54.69 -58.29
N VAL A 847 1.25 -54.37 -57.15
CA VAL A 847 0.92 -53.15 -56.44
C VAL A 847 1.69 -52.06 -57.18
N GLU A 848 1.01 -51.33 -58.06
CA GLU A 848 1.44 -49.98 -58.41
C GLU A 848 1.38 -49.18 -57.12
N ILE A 849 2.49 -49.15 -56.40
CA ILE A 849 2.68 -48.15 -55.36
C ILE A 849 2.85 -46.86 -56.15
N GLU A 850 1.76 -46.09 -56.29
CA GLU A 850 1.86 -44.70 -56.69
C GLU A 850 2.83 -44.04 -55.70
N GLN A 851 4.08 -43.90 -56.11
CA GLN A 851 4.89 -42.79 -55.61
C GLN A 851 4.06 -41.57 -55.96
N ASN A 852 3.42 -40.97 -54.97
CA ASN A 852 2.76 -39.69 -55.12
C ASN A 852 3.83 -38.70 -55.61
N LYS A 853 3.90 -38.55 -56.94
CA LYS A 853 4.92 -37.76 -57.66
C LYS A 853 4.58 -36.28 -57.65
N GLU A 854 3.44 -35.91 -57.10
CA GLU A 854 3.02 -34.53 -57.07
C GLU A 854 3.49 -33.87 -55.77
N HIS A 855 4.77 -33.47 -55.76
CA HIS A 855 5.15 -32.24 -55.07
C HIS A 855 4.47 -31.08 -55.81
N ARG A 856 3.15 -30.96 -55.70
CA ARG A 856 2.41 -29.80 -56.18
C ARG A 856 2.53 -28.73 -55.12
N TYR A 857 3.26 -27.68 -55.44
CA TYR A 857 3.22 -26.48 -54.65
C TYR A 857 1.88 -25.80 -54.94
N VAL A 858 1.24 -25.35 -53.87
CA VAL A 858 -0.10 -24.77 -53.98
C VAL A 858 -0.10 -23.41 -53.33
N GLN A 859 -0.67 -22.44 -54.03
CA GLN A 859 -0.87 -21.09 -53.50
C GLN A 859 -2.35 -20.72 -53.58
N LYS A 860 -2.84 -20.12 -52.50
CA LYS A 860 -4.17 -19.54 -52.42
C LYS A 860 -4.00 -18.12 -51.88
N PHE A 861 -4.47 -17.13 -52.63
CA PHE A 861 -4.39 -15.73 -52.20
C PHE A 861 -5.66 -15.39 -51.42
N ASP A 862 -5.48 -15.01 -50.16
CA ASP A 862 -6.56 -14.56 -49.27
C ASP A 862 -6.60 -13.05 -49.25
N ILE A 863 -7.62 -12.53 -49.92
CA ILE A 863 -7.74 -11.12 -50.26
C ILE A 863 -8.24 -10.33 -49.04
N THR A 864 -8.73 -11.03 -48.01
CA THR A 864 -9.02 -10.43 -46.70
C THR A 864 -7.74 -9.94 -46.00
N THR A 865 -6.59 -10.56 -46.27
CA THR A 865 -5.29 -10.19 -45.67
C THR A 865 -4.62 -8.98 -46.34
N LEU A 866 -5.07 -8.58 -47.52
CA LEU A 866 -4.61 -7.38 -48.23
C LEU A 866 -5.18 -6.07 -47.63
N VAL A 867 -6.12 -6.15 -46.68
CA VAL A 867 -6.92 -5.00 -46.21
C VAL A 867 -6.88 -4.87 -44.69
N ASP A 868 -5.78 -4.38 -44.13
CA ASP A 868 -5.70 -4.13 -42.68
C ASP A 868 -6.53 -2.92 -42.20
N TYR A 869 -7.05 -2.04 -43.08
CA TYR A 869 -7.92 -0.92 -42.65
C TYR A 869 -8.83 -0.43 -43.81
N GLY A 870 -10.13 -0.76 -43.79
CA GLY A 870 -11.18 -0.03 -44.53
C GLY A 870 -11.99 -0.78 -45.61
N PRO A 871 -13.00 -0.13 -46.25
CA PRO A 871 -14.11 -0.76 -47.00
C PRO A 871 -13.73 -1.37 -48.38
N MET A 872 -12.46 -1.66 -48.63
CA MET A 872 -12.00 -2.18 -49.93
C MET A 872 -12.29 -3.67 -50.16
N ALA A 873 -12.46 -4.48 -49.11
CA ALA A 873 -12.76 -5.90 -49.24
C ALA A 873 -14.12 -6.13 -49.95
N GLU A 874 -15.14 -5.32 -49.66
CA GLU A 874 -16.44 -5.35 -50.36
C GLU A 874 -16.33 -4.88 -51.83
N VAL A 875 -15.36 -4.00 -52.15
CA VAL A 875 -15.18 -3.46 -53.51
C VAL A 875 -14.46 -4.45 -54.44
N LEU A 876 -13.61 -5.31 -53.89
CA LEU A 876 -12.89 -6.36 -54.63
C LEU A 876 -13.73 -7.63 -54.83
N GLN A 877 -14.78 -7.81 -54.04
CA GLN A 877 -15.76 -8.88 -54.23
C GLN A 877 -16.41 -8.79 -55.62
N GLY A 878 -16.37 -9.89 -56.37
CA GLY A 878 -16.90 -10.00 -57.73
C GLY A 878 -16.01 -9.39 -58.82
N LYS A 879 -14.82 -8.85 -58.50
CA LYS A 879 -13.85 -8.41 -59.53
C LYS A 879 -13.12 -9.59 -60.14
N SER A 880 -12.73 -9.46 -61.41
CA SER A 880 -11.91 -10.47 -62.08
C SER A 880 -10.50 -10.47 -61.52
N TYR A 881 -9.91 -11.66 -61.34
CA TYR A 881 -8.51 -11.82 -61.04
C TYR A 881 -7.80 -12.65 -62.11
N ARG A 882 -6.49 -12.46 -62.24
CA ARG A 882 -5.58 -13.19 -63.12
C ARG A 882 -4.29 -13.53 -62.37
N ILE A 883 -3.83 -14.77 -62.45
CA ILE A 883 -2.60 -15.22 -61.79
C ILE A 883 -1.59 -15.60 -62.85
N TYR A 884 -0.36 -15.11 -62.71
CA TYR A 884 0.73 -15.31 -63.63
C TYR A 884 1.93 -16.01 -62.98
N LEU A 885 2.64 -16.80 -63.77
CA LEU A 885 3.97 -17.30 -63.44
C LEU A 885 5.04 -16.17 -63.56
N PRO A 886 6.26 -16.36 -63.02
CA PRO A 886 7.36 -15.40 -63.16
C PRO A 886 7.70 -15.03 -64.61
N ASP A 887 7.43 -15.92 -65.57
CA ASP A 887 7.66 -15.72 -67.00
C ASP A 887 6.55 -14.88 -67.68
N GLY A 888 5.53 -14.46 -66.92
CA GLY A 888 4.41 -13.66 -67.40
C GLY A 888 3.27 -14.47 -68.04
N SER A 889 3.33 -15.80 -68.02
CA SER A 889 2.25 -16.66 -68.53
C SER A 889 1.06 -16.70 -67.57
N LEU A 890 -0.16 -16.59 -68.10
CA LEU A 890 -1.40 -16.64 -67.33
C LEU A 890 -1.76 -18.10 -67.00
N VAL A 891 -1.85 -18.42 -65.72
CA VAL A 891 -2.11 -19.79 -65.22
C VAL A 891 -3.57 -19.98 -64.82
N GLN A 892 -4.20 -18.92 -64.28
CA GLN A 892 -5.58 -18.98 -63.83
C GLN A 892 -6.24 -17.61 -63.85
N GLN A 893 -7.55 -17.59 -64.09
CA GLN A 893 -8.37 -16.38 -63.96
C GLN A 893 -9.76 -16.74 -63.44
N GLY A 894 -10.40 -15.83 -62.73
CA GLY A 894 -11.72 -16.04 -62.14
C GLY A 894 -12.31 -14.75 -61.59
N TYR A 895 -13.38 -14.88 -60.79
CA TYR A 895 -13.95 -13.77 -60.04
C TYR A 895 -13.74 -14.00 -58.56
N VAL A 896 -13.37 -12.94 -57.84
CA VAL A 896 -13.11 -12.98 -56.40
C VAL A 896 -14.42 -13.15 -55.62
N SER A 897 -14.48 -14.06 -54.66
CA SER A 897 -15.54 -14.10 -53.63
C SER A 897 -15.02 -13.68 -52.26
N GLU A 898 -14.02 -14.37 -51.74
CA GLU A 898 -13.27 -14.01 -50.50
C GLU A 898 -11.79 -14.40 -50.68
N THR A 899 -11.57 -15.52 -51.36
CA THR A 899 -10.25 -16.03 -51.74
C THR A 899 -10.21 -16.42 -53.21
N THR A 900 -9.03 -16.44 -53.84
CA THR A 900 -8.87 -17.01 -55.20
C THR A 900 -8.93 -18.55 -55.19
N ALA A 901 -9.14 -19.16 -56.36
CA ALA A 901 -9.02 -20.60 -56.52
C ALA A 901 -7.55 -21.05 -56.39
N LEU A 902 -7.34 -22.30 -55.96
CA LEU A 902 -6.02 -22.88 -55.74
C LEU A 902 -5.23 -22.96 -57.05
N VAL A 903 -4.03 -22.38 -57.05
CA VAL A 903 -3.09 -22.46 -58.16
C VAL A 903 -2.09 -23.57 -57.87
N HIS A 904 -1.86 -24.43 -58.86
CA HIS A 904 -0.93 -25.55 -58.77
C HIS A 904 0.28 -25.31 -59.67
N THR A 905 1.47 -25.51 -59.12
CA THR A 905 2.76 -25.41 -59.81
C THR A 905 3.58 -26.67 -59.59
N GLU A 906 4.39 -27.04 -60.58
CA GLU A 906 5.24 -28.25 -60.52
C GLU A 906 6.54 -28.02 -59.74
N THR A 907 6.95 -26.76 -59.54
CA THR A 907 8.16 -26.35 -58.81
C THR A 907 7.83 -25.12 -57.95
N SER A 908 8.58 -24.90 -56.86
CA SER A 908 8.34 -23.72 -56.02
C SER A 908 8.75 -22.46 -56.77
N VAL A 909 7.77 -21.64 -57.14
CA VAL A 909 7.93 -20.41 -57.90
C VAL A 909 7.04 -19.31 -57.33
N LYS A 910 7.54 -18.07 -57.40
CA LYS A 910 6.79 -16.89 -56.96
C LYS A 910 5.69 -16.59 -57.98
N VAL A 911 4.43 -16.75 -57.60
CA VAL A 911 3.28 -16.45 -58.46
C VAL A 911 2.73 -15.05 -58.17
N ARG A 912 2.27 -14.35 -59.21
CA ARG A 912 1.71 -12.98 -59.11
C ARG A 912 0.22 -13.00 -59.35
N CYS A 913 -0.58 -12.50 -58.41
CA CYS A 913 -2.01 -12.31 -58.57
C CYS A 913 -2.33 -10.85 -58.87
N GLU A 914 -3.11 -10.60 -59.92
CA GLU A 914 -3.69 -9.30 -60.32
C GLU A 914 -5.21 -9.35 -60.10
N ILE A 915 -5.77 -8.34 -59.43
CA ILE A 915 -7.22 -8.25 -59.19
C ILE A 915 -7.73 -6.90 -59.71
N GLY A 916 -8.63 -6.95 -60.70
CA GLY A 916 -9.18 -5.76 -61.37
C GLY A 916 -9.18 -5.87 -62.90
N ALA A 917 -9.82 -4.90 -63.56
CA ALA A 917 -9.68 -4.65 -64.99
C ALA A 917 -9.85 -3.14 -65.23
N GLY A 918 -8.75 -2.45 -65.56
CA GLY A 918 -8.70 -0.97 -65.73
C GLY A 918 -7.69 -0.32 -64.78
N ASP A 919 -7.75 1.02 -64.63
CA ASP A 919 -6.74 1.90 -64.00
C ASP A 919 -6.43 1.68 -62.49
N TRP A 920 -6.80 0.53 -61.91
CA TRP A 920 -6.41 0.10 -60.55
C TRP A 920 -6.05 -1.38 -60.57
N ASP A 921 -4.77 -1.71 -60.33
CA ASP A 921 -4.27 -3.08 -60.17
C ASP A 921 -3.69 -3.26 -58.75
N VAL A 922 -4.23 -4.22 -58.00
CA VAL A 922 -3.60 -4.71 -56.76
C VAL A 922 -2.77 -5.94 -57.11
N HIS A 923 -1.48 -5.89 -56.77
CA HIS A 923 -0.55 -7.00 -56.99
C HIS A 923 -0.17 -7.66 -55.67
N GLU A 924 -0.40 -8.95 -55.56
CA GLU A 924 0.12 -9.76 -54.46
C GLU A 924 1.07 -10.82 -55.00
N ASN A 925 2.23 -10.95 -54.36
CA ASN A 925 3.18 -12.00 -54.68
C ASN A 925 3.30 -12.96 -53.49
N GLY A 926 3.18 -14.26 -53.75
CA GLY A 926 3.33 -15.31 -52.75
C GLY A 926 4.24 -16.42 -53.23
N TYR A 927 4.95 -17.06 -52.30
CA TYR A 927 5.58 -18.34 -52.55
C TYR A 927 4.55 -19.45 -52.35
N ASP A 928 4.57 -20.41 -53.25
CA ASP A 928 3.79 -21.63 -53.21
C ASP A 928 4.42 -22.63 -52.21
N TYR A 929 3.59 -23.30 -51.40
CA TYR A 929 4.07 -24.18 -50.32
C TYR A 929 3.67 -25.64 -50.57
N ASN A 930 4.47 -26.57 -50.04
CA ASN A 930 4.21 -28.02 -50.11
C ASN A 930 3.18 -28.42 -49.04
N GLN A 931 2.03 -28.97 -49.42
CA GLN A 931 1.03 -29.47 -48.48
C GLN A 931 1.01 -31.00 -48.47
N VAL A 932 1.42 -31.64 -47.37
CA VAL A 932 1.13 -33.06 -47.14
C VAL A 932 0.71 -33.29 -45.69
N ASN A 933 -0.58 -33.09 -45.42
CA ASN A 933 -1.48 -33.90 -44.59
C ASN A 933 -2.64 -33.02 -44.11
N GLY A 934 -3.87 -33.46 -44.37
CA GLY A 934 -5.10 -32.74 -44.08
C GLY A 934 -5.13 -32.14 -42.66
N GLY A 935 -5.13 -30.82 -42.63
CA GLY A 935 -5.21 -29.97 -41.45
C GLY A 935 -5.09 -28.53 -41.91
N GLU A 936 -5.98 -27.67 -41.41
CA GLU A 936 -6.18 -26.27 -41.83
C GLU A 936 -4.88 -25.50 -42.09
N ALA A 937 -4.89 -24.68 -43.14
CA ALA A 937 -3.82 -23.77 -43.50
C ALA A 937 -3.45 -22.89 -42.29
N LYS A 938 -2.24 -23.05 -41.75
CA LYS A 938 -1.68 -22.11 -40.79
C LYS A 938 -1.30 -20.82 -41.52
N GLN A 939 -2.05 -19.76 -41.27
CA GLN A 939 -1.58 -18.37 -41.45
C GLN A 939 -0.32 -18.16 -40.59
N ASN A 940 0.77 -17.67 -41.19
CA ASN A 940 1.92 -17.12 -40.46
C ASN A 940 2.58 -15.98 -41.29
N ASP A 941 2.19 -14.75 -40.95
CA ASP A 941 2.98 -13.57 -40.57
C ASP A 941 4.31 -13.12 -41.26
N ASP A 942 4.77 -13.69 -42.36
CA ASP A 942 6.03 -13.23 -43.00
C ASP A 942 5.88 -12.16 -44.12
N ASN A 943 4.68 -11.58 -44.31
CA ASN A 943 4.42 -10.63 -45.41
C ASN A 943 4.56 -9.15 -44.99
N ARG A 944 5.72 -8.76 -44.43
CA ARG A 944 6.01 -7.37 -44.03
C ARG A 944 7.06 -6.63 -44.86
N ASP A 945 7.43 -7.12 -46.03
CA ASP A 945 8.28 -6.35 -46.95
C ASP A 945 7.63 -6.14 -48.31
N SER A 946 7.46 -4.85 -48.65
CA SER A 946 6.95 -4.24 -49.90
C SER A 946 5.43 -4.27 -50.17
N ARG A 947 4.71 -3.25 -49.66
CA ARG A 947 3.42 -2.78 -50.19
C ARG A 947 3.64 -1.46 -50.94
N GLN A 948 3.34 -1.41 -52.24
CA GLN A 948 3.18 -0.18 -53.05
C GLN A 948 1.84 -0.23 -53.75
#